data_AF-A0A9D1CI11-F1
#
_entry.id   AF-A0A9D1CI11-F1
#
_cell.length_a   1.000
_cell.length_b   1.000
_cell.length_c   1.000
_cell.angle_alpha   90.00
_cell.angle_beta   90.00
_cell.angle_gamma   90.00
#
_symmetry.space_group_name_H-M   'P 1'
#
loop_
_entity.id
_entity.type
_entity.pdbx_description
1 polymer ?
#
loop_
_entity_poly.entity_id
_entity_poly.type
_entity_poly.pdbx_seq_one_letter_code
_entity_poly.pdbx_strand_id
1 'polypeptide(L)'
;MLLSAFPAAAEQAYTTYTSEALRLSFQVDAGYSVTERDGYIWVYPGETASNFRLTWAEEGDVNKEDFFAQTGEALRAAMGGSMVYDPGTQSQPMDMRGIPMDAMMYAYTDAQSGQIIEGAYLWEQREGYSILYGAAYIPAEADAVLSGLVLASQTFSPVAEGAQEKVPEGGALSEWMAALYQDCMEIAQATAAFARSYQASVNNADTAYAAEMQAYAALCREKLEKVSACRSALEGMKGMVSGGEGAFQYENALEACRIAESLLAFYIGYYDSSDPLGAYQQKAAQGMYASEADSLNAMYIAMGDVKENYQALACPPAMTQTWPLYIRQIDAFQEKLYADYKAALLDDALMDFSATQLLMRQPYLMLRYEILMYAVIEQQFVNLANMLTLEDDTGEQQIWVDYSMAEEIYPNLYPSMDSAVNLALSTDAGKTRLLVEVEIEGFSQKYQRTVNVGPEITYLMIKPPAMSGLTSLGSGRETQITLRVTQMDTGELLVAESKTITLHSIYDFTMLNSEFGVIEPYNLLAWLRPDAEEVLALRREAIYWLETNAGAGYSSLPGYQLAYPDGTDEPSTTVLQAMAIQGAISDIGVRYNMGPYSFGGSQRVLTPDAVIQSRSGICIETALLMASALQSAQMHAMIIITPGHAQVALETWENSGTYYLLETTMLPYNATEEETMPFARFLTADEWREYLSGDGVYVIDCDLAQTLGIRGLA
;
A
#
# COMPACT_ATOMS: atom_id res chain seq x y z
N MET A 1 11.54 11.82 -4.11
CA MET A 1 12.91 11.46 -3.65
C MET A 1 13.05 9.96 -3.45
N LEU A 2 12.45 9.37 -2.41
CA LEU A 2 12.50 7.91 -2.17
C LEU A 2 11.95 7.11 -3.36
N LEU A 3 10.75 7.46 -3.84
CA LEU A 3 10.14 6.79 -5.02
C LEU A 3 10.88 7.04 -6.34
N SER A 4 11.68 8.10 -6.45
CA SER A 4 12.55 8.35 -7.62
C SER A 4 13.92 7.66 -7.53
N ALA A 5 14.28 7.06 -6.39
CA ALA A 5 15.58 6.42 -6.22
C ALA A 5 15.67 5.05 -6.92
N PHE A 6 14.54 4.38 -7.14
CA PHE A 6 14.46 3.05 -7.74
C PHE A 6 14.41 3.02 -9.28
N PRO A 7 13.68 3.91 -9.99
CA PRO A 7 13.74 3.99 -11.46
C PRO A 7 15.14 4.27 -12.03
N ALA A 8 16.06 4.80 -11.22
CA ALA A 8 17.47 5.03 -11.60
C ALA A 8 18.27 3.75 -11.89
N ALA A 9 17.72 2.56 -11.63
CA ALA A 9 18.29 1.28 -12.06
C ALA A 9 17.87 0.86 -13.50
N ALA A 10 16.84 1.49 -14.09
CA ALA A 10 16.28 1.10 -15.38
C ALA A 10 15.74 2.29 -16.19
N GLU A 11 16.62 3.07 -16.83
CA GLU A 11 16.20 3.95 -17.94
C GLU A 11 15.83 3.10 -19.16
N GLN A 12 14.56 2.70 -19.26
CA GLN A 12 14.00 2.14 -20.49
C GLN A 12 13.74 3.26 -21.50
N ALA A 13 14.46 3.20 -22.62
CA ALA A 13 14.25 4.09 -23.76
C ALA A 13 13.08 3.60 -24.62
N TYR A 14 12.23 4.50 -25.12
CA TYR A 14 11.08 4.17 -25.95
C TYR A 14 11.38 4.25 -27.46
N THR A 15 10.71 3.41 -28.24
CA THR A 15 10.72 3.38 -29.72
C THR A 15 9.30 3.56 -30.26
N THR A 16 9.16 4.30 -31.37
CA THR A 16 7.87 4.49 -32.07
C THR A 16 7.70 3.43 -33.16
N TYR A 17 6.57 2.73 -33.15
CA TYR A 17 6.13 1.86 -34.25
C TYR A 17 5.07 2.55 -35.10
N THR A 18 5.02 2.24 -36.41
CA THR A 18 4.05 2.80 -37.36
C THR A 18 3.61 1.73 -38.35
N SER A 19 2.30 1.53 -38.46
CA SER A 19 1.67 0.63 -39.41
C SER A 19 1.19 1.39 -40.65
N GLU A 20 1.80 1.13 -41.80
CA GLU A 20 1.26 1.60 -43.09
C GLU A 20 -0.04 0.86 -43.46
N ALA A 21 -0.19 -0.39 -43.04
CA ALA A 21 -1.36 -1.23 -43.34
C ALA A 21 -2.62 -0.81 -42.55
N LEU A 22 -2.45 -0.50 -41.27
CA LEU A 22 -3.55 -0.12 -40.36
C LEU A 22 -3.63 1.40 -40.12
N ARG A 23 -2.73 2.20 -40.73
CA ARG A 23 -2.69 3.67 -40.66
C ARG A 23 -2.67 4.23 -39.23
N LEU A 24 -1.82 3.67 -38.38
CA LEU A 24 -1.66 4.09 -36.98
C LEU A 24 -0.21 4.00 -36.52
N SER A 25 0.12 4.76 -35.47
CA SER A 25 1.42 4.70 -34.78
C SER A 25 1.22 4.69 -33.27
N PHE A 26 2.19 4.15 -32.55
CA PHE A 26 2.21 4.10 -31.07
C PHE A 26 3.66 3.96 -30.57
N GLN A 27 3.87 4.01 -29.26
CA GLN A 27 5.20 3.87 -28.64
C GLN A 27 5.25 2.66 -27.70
N VAL A 28 6.41 1.99 -27.70
CA VAL A 28 6.75 0.81 -26.88
C VAL A 28 8.17 0.96 -26.36
N ASP A 29 8.58 0.18 -25.38
CA ASP A 29 9.98 0.13 -24.96
C ASP A 29 10.89 -0.41 -26.07
N ALA A 30 12.12 0.11 -26.17
CA ALA A 30 13.07 -0.23 -27.23
C ALA A 30 13.63 -1.66 -27.15
N GLY A 31 13.31 -2.41 -26.09
CA GLY A 31 13.55 -3.85 -25.99
C GLY A 31 12.41 -4.72 -26.55
N TYR A 32 11.21 -4.17 -26.73
CA TYR A 32 10.03 -4.94 -27.16
C TYR A 32 10.11 -5.28 -28.65
N SER A 33 9.68 -6.48 -29.02
CA SER A 33 9.59 -6.87 -30.44
C SER A 33 8.17 -6.64 -30.96
N VAL A 34 8.05 -5.99 -32.12
CA VAL A 34 6.76 -5.68 -32.76
C VAL A 34 6.72 -6.27 -34.17
N THR A 35 5.69 -7.04 -34.48
CA THR A 35 5.52 -7.68 -35.80
C THR A 35 4.10 -7.55 -36.34
N GLU A 36 3.98 -7.25 -37.63
CA GLU A 36 2.69 -7.26 -38.34
C GLU A 36 2.47 -8.62 -39.01
N ARG A 37 1.32 -9.24 -38.73
CA ARG A 37 0.98 -10.55 -39.30
C ARG A 37 -0.52 -10.80 -39.33
N ASP A 38 -0.99 -11.39 -40.44
CA ASP A 38 -2.37 -11.89 -40.65
C ASP A 38 -3.49 -10.86 -40.41
N GLY A 39 -3.16 -9.56 -40.45
CA GLY A 39 -4.08 -8.42 -40.24
C GLY A 39 -3.91 -7.71 -38.88
N TYR A 40 -3.01 -8.19 -38.03
CA TYR A 40 -2.84 -7.73 -36.64
C TYR A 40 -1.41 -7.21 -36.40
N ILE A 41 -1.26 -6.36 -35.37
CA ILE A 41 0.04 -5.98 -34.81
C ILE A 41 0.24 -6.76 -33.52
N TRP A 42 1.35 -7.48 -33.42
CA TRP A 42 1.74 -8.28 -32.27
C TRP A 42 2.89 -7.57 -31.54
N VAL A 43 2.70 -7.27 -30.25
CA VAL A 43 3.73 -6.69 -29.38
C VAL A 43 4.15 -7.75 -28.36
N TYR A 44 5.47 -7.97 -28.25
CA TYR A 44 6.09 -8.88 -27.28
C TYR A 44 6.87 -8.06 -26.24
N PRO A 45 6.44 -8.04 -24.96
CA PRO A 45 7.08 -7.24 -23.92
C PRO A 45 8.35 -7.90 -23.33
N GLY A 46 8.49 -9.22 -23.46
CA GLY A 46 9.47 -9.99 -22.69
C GLY A 46 8.89 -10.47 -21.37
N GLU A 47 9.76 -10.75 -20.39
CA GLU A 47 9.44 -11.52 -19.18
C GLU A 47 8.98 -10.66 -17.98
N THR A 48 8.59 -9.41 -18.20
CA THR A 48 8.14 -8.48 -17.13
C THR A 48 6.90 -7.66 -17.51
N ALA A 49 6.22 -7.14 -16.49
CA ALA A 49 4.91 -6.49 -16.59
C ALA A 49 4.88 -5.33 -17.60
N SER A 50 3.82 -5.26 -18.40
CA SER A 50 3.77 -4.42 -19.59
C SER A 50 3.30 -2.99 -19.32
N ASN A 51 4.20 -2.02 -19.49
CA ASN A 51 3.85 -0.60 -19.55
C ASN A 51 3.58 -0.19 -21.01
N PHE A 52 2.49 0.54 -21.25
CA PHE A 52 2.10 0.97 -22.60
C PHE A 52 1.75 2.46 -22.63
N ARG A 53 2.06 3.14 -23.75
CA ARG A 53 1.66 4.53 -24.00
C ARG A 53 1.16 4.72 -25.42
N LEU A 54 -0.07 5.22 -25.55
CA LEU A 54 -0.70 5.49 -26.85
C LEU A 54 -0.84 6.98 -27.13
N THR A 55 -0.44 7.35 -28.34
CA THR A 55 -0.49 8.70 -28.89
C THR A 55 -0.85 8.59 -30.37
N TRP A 56 -2.05 9.05 -30.74
CA TRP A 56 -2.50 9.07 -32.12
C TRP A 56 -1.58 9.94 -32.99
N ALA A 57 -1.10 9.41 -34.12
CA ALA A 57 -0.27 10.15 -35.06
C ALA A 57 -1.08 10.95 -36.08
N GLU A 58 -1.03 12.27 -35.92
CA GLU A 58 -1.37 13.33 -36.89
C GLU A 58 -2.81 13.38 -37.45
N GLU A 59 -3.16 14.54 -38.01
CA GLU A 59 -4.48 14.81 -38.59
C GLU A 59 -4.57 14.30 -40.04
N GLY A 60 -4.93 13.03 -40.26
CA GLY A 60 -4.99 12.44 -41.60
C GLY A 60 -6.07 11.37 -41.84
N ASP A 61 -6.87 11.58 -42.89
CA ASP A 61 -7.56 10.56 -43.69
C ASP A 61 -8.51 9.52 -43.01
N VAL A 62 -9.03 9.79 -41.81
CA VAL A 62 -10.25 9.13 -41.30
C VAL A 62 -11.29 10.20 -40.95
N ASN A 63 -12.43 10.22 -41.65
CA ASN A 63 -13.53 11.11 -41.28
C ASN A 63 -14.21 10.58 -40.00
N LYS A 64 -13.88 11.22 -38.87
CA LYS A 64 -14.41 10.85 -37.55
C LYS A 64 -15.93 10.99 -37.47
N GLU A 65 -16.54 11.94 -38.19
CA GLU A 65 -18.01 12.10 -38.22
C GLU A 65 -18.69 10.88 -38.83
N ASP A 66 -18.25 10.41 -40.00
CA ASP A 66 -18.83 9.23 -40.66
C ASP A 66 -18.69 7.95 -39.80
N PHE A 67 -17.52 7.77 -39.17
CA PHE A 67 -17.22 6.61 -38.33
C PHE A 67 -18.10 6.54 -37.08
N PHE A 68 -18.19 7.63 -36.32
CA PHE A 68 -19.01 7.67 -35.09
C PHE A 68 -20.51 7.78 -35.39
N ALA A 69 -20.94 8.41 -36.49
CA ALA A 69 -22.34 8.41 -36.89
C ALA A 69 -22.83 6.98 -37.21
N GLN A 70 -22.09 6.25 -38.05
CA GLN A 70 -22.49 4.92 -38.52
C GLN A 70 -22.47 3.87 -37.40
N THR A 71 -21.44 3.91 -36.54
CA THR A 71 -21.32 2.99 -35.38
C THR A 71 -22.30 3.36 -34.26
N GLY A 72 -22.47 4.66 -33.99
CA GLY A 72 -23.33 5.18 -32.94
C GLY A 72 -24.82 5.04 -33.23
N GLU A 73 -25.26 5.13 -34.49
CA GLU A 73 -26.67 4.88 -34.84
C GLU A 73 -27.04 3.40 -34.66
N ALA A 74 -26.15 2.47 -35.03
CA ALA A 74 -26.33 1.04 -34.80
C ALA A 74 -26.38 0.69 -33.30
N LEU A 75 -25.43 1.18 -32.50
CA LEU A 75 -25.41 0.95 -31.05
C LEU A 75 -26.62 1.55 -30.33
N ARG A 76 -27.07 2.75 -30.71
CA ARG A 76 -28.29 3.37 -30.14
C ARG A 76 -29.56 2.59 -30.50
N ALA A 77 -29.58 1.94 -31.67
CA ALA A 77 -30.68 1.06 -32.09
C ALA A 77 -30.69 -0.31 -31.37
N ALA A 78 -29.51 -0.84 -31.02
CA ALA A 78 -29.37 -2.11 -30.30
C ALA A 78 -29.56 -1.98 -28.77
N MET A 79 -28.97 -0.95 -28.14
CA MET A 79 -28.86 -0.82 -26.68
C MET A 79 -29.73 0.29 -26.08
N GLY A 80 -30.31 1.16 -26.91
CA GLY A 80 -31.12 2.30 -26.46
C GLY A 80 -30.30 3.59 -26.24
N GLY A 81 -30.91 4.73 -26.59
CA GLY A 81 -30.21 6.01 -26.75
C GLY A 81 -29.59 6.63 -25.48
N SER A 82 -29.86 6.10 -24.29
CA SER A 82 -29.27 6.60 -23.03
C SER A 82 -27.94 5.96 -22.66
N MET A 83 -27.50 4.92 -23.38
CA MET A 83 -26.25 4.17 -23.09
C MET A 83 -25.13 4.41 -24.11
N VAL A 84 -25.25 5.43 -24.96
CA VAL A 84 -24.24 5.77 -25.98
C VAL A 84 -23.84 7.25 -25.85
N TYR A 85 -22.80 7.50 -25.06
CA TYR A 85 -22.20 8.83 -24.96
C TYR A 85 -21.44 9.18 -26.25
N ASP A 86 -21.59 10.42 -26.70
CA ASP A 86 -20.92 10.94 -27.88
C ASP A 86 -19.76 11.83 -27.40
N PRO A 87 -18.48 11.46 -27.64
CA PRO A 87 -17.34 12.22 -27.12
C PRO A 87 -17.17 13.59 -27.80
N GLY A 88 -17.90 13.85 -28.89
CA GLY A 88 -17.79 15.09 -29.65
C GLY A 88 -16.49 15.20 -30.45
N THR A 89 -16.19 16.40 -30.91
CA THR A 89 -15.18 16.64 -31.96
C THR A 89 -13.74 16.84 -31.46
N GLN A 90 -13.46 16.63 -30.16
CA GLN A 90 -12.13 16.85 -29.59
C GLN A 90 -11.40 15.55 -29.23
N SER A 91 -10.11 15.50 -29.54
CA SER A 91 -9.23 14.39 -29.17
C SER A 91 -8.81 14.49 -27.70
N GLN A 92 -8.82 13.37 -26.99
CA GLN A 92 -8.19 13.24 -25.67
C GLN A 92 -7.25 12.03 -25.65
N PRO A 93 -6.15 12.05 -24.87
CA PRO A 93 -5.34 10.85 -24.61
C PRO A 93 -6.11 9.84 -23.76
N MET A 94 -5.72 8.58 -23.82
CA MET A 94 -6.17 7.55 -22.88
C MET A 94 -4.94 6.83 -22.30
N ASP A 95 -4.98 6.61 -20.98
CA ASP A 95 -3.94 5.97 -20.20
C ASP A 95 -4.49 4.66 -19.60
N MET A 96 -3.65 3.63 -19.48
CA MET A 96 -4.04 2.25 -19.15
C MET A 96 -3.03 1.54 -18.24
N ARG A 97 -2.15 2.29 -17.56
CA ARG A 97 -1.22 1.75 -16.56
C ARG A 97 -2.00 1.14 -15.38
N GLY A 98 -1.66 -0.10 -15.00
CA GLY A 98 -2.13 -0.74 -13.76
C GLY A 98 -3.49 -1.47 -13.77
N ILE A 99 -3.93 -2.03 -14.90
CA ILE A 99 -5.25 -2.70 -15.02
C ILE A 99 -5.13 -4.22 -15.31
N PRO A 100 -5.56 -5.13 -14.41
CA PRO A 100 -5.73 -6.57 -14.69
C PRO A 100 -7.06 -6.86 -15.42
N MET A 101 -7.16 -7.94 -16.22
CA MET A 101 -8.33 -8.21 -17.08
C MET A 101 -8.67 -9.70 -17.32
N ASP A 102 -9.94 -10.09 -17.10
CA ASP A 102 -10.46 -11.47 -17.25
C ASP A 102 -11.71 -11.60 -18.19
N ALA A 103 -11.47 -11.43 -19.51
CA ALA A 103 -12.17 -12.05 -20.66
C ALA A 103 -13.64 -11.73 -21.11
N MET A 104 -13.92 -12.09 -22.39
CA MET A 104 -15.20 -12.15 -23.15
C MET A 104 -15.83 -10.82 -23.67
N MET A 105 -16.65 -10.72 -24.75
CA MET A 105 -16.87 -11.44 -26.06
C MET A 105 -18.01 -10.70 -26.84
N TYR A 106 -18.33 -10.82 -28.16
CA TYR A 106 -17.80 -11.59 -29.32
C TYR A 106 -17.83 -10.70 -30.62
N ALA A 107 -18.36 -10.97 -31.84
CA ALA A 107 -19.25 -11.99 -32.47
C ALA A 107 -18.88 -12.28 -33.97
N TYR A 108 -19.83 -12.52 -34.91
CA TYR A 108 -19.55 -13.07 -36.27
C TYR A 108 -20.56 -12.67 -37.39
N THR A 109 -20.32 -13.06 -38.67
CA THR A 109 -21.24 -12.83 -39.82
C THR A 109 -21.53 -14.10 -40.64
N ASP A 110 -22.68 -14.16 -41.35
CA ASP A 110 -23.07 -15.36 -42.13
C ASP A 110 -22.45 -15.41 -43.54
N ALA A 111 -21.73 -16.51 -43.79
CA ALA A 111 -21.00 -16.79 -45.03
C ALA A 111 -21.87 -17.08 -46.27
N GLN A 112 -23.20 -17.23 -46.16
CA GLN A 112 -24.09 -17.37 -47.34
C GLN A 112 -24.95 -16.14 -47.65
N SER A 113 -25.44 -15.39 -46.65
CA SER A 113 -26.25 -14.19 -46.88
C SER A 113 -25.45 -12.89 -46.96
N GLY A 114 -24.25 -12.84 -46.37
CA GLY A 114 -23.46 -11.61 -46.28
C GLY A 114 -24.05 -10.54 -45.36
N GLN A 115 -24.99 -10.91 -44.47
CA GLN A 115 -25.55 -10.00 -43.49
C GLN A 115 -24.61 -9.89 -42.28
N ILE A 116 -24.26 -8.65 -41.90
CA ILE A 116 -23.50 -8.37 -40.68
C ILE A 116 -24.39 -8.66 -39.48
N ILE A 117 -23.85 -9.33 -38.46
CA ILE A 117 -24.59 -9.64 -37.22
C ILE A 117 -24.01 -8.86 -36.04
N GLU A 118 -22.69 -8.67 -35.93
CA GLU A 118 -22.09 -7.68 -35.01
C GLU A 118 -20.59 -7.40 -35.26
N GLY A 119 -20.05 -6.39 -34.56
CA GLY A 119 -18.62 -6.10 -34.48
C GLY A 119 -18.31 -5.18 -33.29
N ALA A 120 -17.31 -5.54 -32.47
CA ALA A 120 -16.87 -4.82 -31.29
C ALA A 120 -15.37 -5.09 -31.00
N TYR A 121 -14.81 -4.35 -30.04
CA TYR A 121 -13.38 -4.34 -29.71
C TYR A 121 -12.93 -5.52 -28.81
N LEU A 122 -11.63 -5.83 -28.80
CA LEU A 122 -11.08 -7.05 -28.19
C LEU A 122 -9.66 -6.87 -27.62
N TRP A 123 -9.40 -7.51 -26.47
CA TRP A 123 -8.09 -7.78 -25.85
C TRP A 123 -8.06 -9.29 -25.52
N GLU A 124 -6.94 -9.98 -25.76
CA GLU A 124 -6.72 -11.38 -25.31
C GLU A 124 -5.22 -11.59 -25.07
N GLN A 125 -4.86 -12.22 -23.96
CA GLN A 125 -3.49 -12.70 -23.72
C GLN A 125 -3.39 -14.16 -24.17
N ARG A 126 -2.44 -14.45 -25.07
CA ARG A 126 -2.08 -15.83 -25.44
C ARG A 126 -0.59 -15.94 -25.69
N GLU A 127 0.00 -17.02 -25.19
CA GLU A 127 1.33 -17.53 -25.59
C GLU A 127 2.43 -16.44 -25.63
N GLY A 128 2.35 -15.44 -24.73
CA GLY A 128 3.34 -14.37 -24.56
C GLY A 128 3.08 -13.03 -25.28
N TYR A 129 1.89 -12.77 -25.84
CA TYR A 129 1.61 -11.55 -26.62
C TYR A 129 0.34 -10.78 -26.18
N SER A 130 0.28 -9.48 -26.52
CA SER A 130 -0.81 -8.53 -26.17
C SER A 130 -1.22 -7.63 -27.35
N ILE A 131 -2.52 -7.26 -27.44
CA ILE A 131 -3.14 -6.46 -28.53
C ILE A 131 -4.30 -5.60 -27.96
N LEU A 132 -4.50 -4.36 -28.44
CA LEU A 132 -5.23 -3.31 -27.71
C LEU A 132 -6.46 -2.65 -28.37
N TYR A 133 -7.51 -2.45 -27.55
CA TYR A 133 -8.56 -1.40 -27.61
C TYR A 133 -9.07 -1.09 -26.16
N GLY A 134 -10.02 -0.17 -25.90
CA GLY A 134 -10.46 0.12 -24.51
C GLY A 134 -11.69 1.02 -24.27
N ALA A 135 -11.85 1.41 -22.99
CA ALA A 135 -12.77 2.40 -22.36
C ALA A 135 -13.91 1.88 -21.41
N ALA A 136 -13.59 1.84 -20.11
CA ALA A 136 -14.41 2.14 -18.91
C ALA A 136 -15.71 1.36 -18.55
N TYR A 137 -15.64 0.52 -17.50
CA TYR A 137 -16.27 0.79 -16.17
C TYR A 137 -15.71 -0.19 -15.11
N ILE A 138 -15.70 0.16 -13.81
CA ILE A 138 -15.31 -0.72 -12.69
C ILE A 138 -16.52 -0.91 -11.76
N PRO A 139 -16.89 -2.13 -11.34
CA PRO A 139 -17.98 -2.35 -10.39
C PRO A 139 -17.72 -1.69 -9.02
N ALA A 140 -18.76 -1.15 -8.40
CA ALA A 140 -18.68 -0.46 -7.10
C ALA A 140 -18.69 -1.42 -5.88
N GLU A 141 -18.30 -2.68 -6.08
CA GLU A 141 -18.37 -3.78 -5.11
C GLU A 141 -17.05 -4.57 -5.16
N ALA A 142 -15.97 -3.93 -4.69
CA ALA A 142 -14.66 -4.55 -4.54
C ALA A 142 -14.19 -4.38 -3.09
N ASP A 143 -14.14 -5.49 -2.37
CA ASP A 143 -13.91 -5.56 -0.91
C ASP A 143 -12.59 -4.91 -0.49
N ALA A 144 -12.59 -4.16 0.62
CA ALA A 144 -11.50 -3.25 0.99
C ALA A 144 -10.56 -3.85 2.05
N VAL A 145 -9.25 -3.61 1.92
CA VAL A 145 -8.26 -4.04 2.94
C VAL A 145 -7.38 -2.87 3.40
N LEU A 146 -7.07 -2.86 4.70
CA LEU A 146 -6.18 -1.88 5.36
C LEU A 146 -6.58 -0.40 5.18
N SER A 147 -7.89 -0.12 5.20
CA SER A 147 -8.49 1.18 4.86
C SER A 147 -8.19 2.38 5.78
N GLY A 148 -7.24 2.26 6.71
CA GLY A 148 -6.96 3.33 7.68
C GLY A 148 -6.43 4.61 7.03
N LEU A 149 -5.66 4.48 5.95
CA LEU A 149 -4.80 5.54 5.43
C LEU A 149 -5.42 6.35 4.27
N VAL A 150 -6.25 5.77 3.40
CA VAL A 150 -7.01 6.60 2.45
C VAL A 150 -8.11 7.38 3.16
N LEU A 151 -8.79 6.76 4.11
CA LEU A 151 -9.71 7.48 4.99
C LEU A 151 -8.97 8.58 5.77
N ALA A 152 -7.72 8.37 6.18
CA ALA A 152 -6.91 9.43 6.79
C ALA A 152 -6.69 10.61 5.82
N SER A 153 -6.39 10.34 4.54
CA SER A 153 -6.30 11.38 3.49
C SER A 153 -7.64 12.06 3.15
N GLN A 154 -8.77 11.40 3.43
CA GLN A 154 -10.13 11.94 3.29
C GLN A 154 -10.66 12.64 4.55
N THR A 155 -9.92 12.62 5.67
CA THR A 155 -10.33 13.27 6.93
C THR A 155 -10.56 14.77 6.72
N PHE A 156 -9.75 15.41 5.87
CA PHE A 156 -9.90 16.82 5.53
C PHE A 156 -10.84 16.96 4.34
N SER A 157 -12.00 17.58 4.55
CA SER A 157 -12.89 17.95 3.45
C SER A 157 -12.26 19.04 2.58
N PRO A 158 -12.53 19.07 1.26
CA PRO A 158 -12.02 20.12 0.38
C PRO A 158 -12.48 21.50 0.87
N VAL A 159 -11.56 22.47 0.82
CA VAL A 159 -11.67 23.80 1.44
C VAL A 159 -13.04 24.44 1.21
N ALA A 160 -13.74 24.76 2.30
CA ALA A 160 -14.95 25.55 2.24
C ALA A 160 -14.62 26.97 1.72
N GLU A 161 -15.30 27.41 0.65
CA GLU A 161 -15.20 28.77 0.10
C GLU A 161 -15.72 29.80 1.13
N GLY A 162 -14.86 30.19 2.07
CA GLY A 162 -15.27 30.99 3.24
C GLY A 162 -14.17 31.83 3.90
N ALA A 163 -12.96 31.88 3.33
CA ALA A 163 -11.92 32.81 3.79
C ALA A 163 -12.42 34.26 3.58
N GLN A 164 -12.63 34.99 4.67
CA GLN A 164 -13.15 36.36 4.59
C GLN A 164 -12.06 37.30 4.09
N GLU A 165 -12.25 37.96 2.95
CA GLU A 165 -11.28 38.91 2.35
C GLU A 165 -11.01 40.17 3.21
N LYS A 166 -11.62 40.27 4.40
CA LYS A 166 -11.41 41.38 5.34
C LYS A 166 -10.21 41.10 6.25
N VAL A 167 -9.06 41.61 5.84
CA VAL A 167 -7.99 41.97 6.78
C VAL A 167 -8.33 43.33 7.43
N PRO A 168 -8.11 43.54 8.74
CA PRO A 168 -8.40 44.83 9.40
C PRO A 168 -7.67 46.03 8.77
N GLU A 169 -8.36 47.16 8.60
CA GLU A 169 -7.77 48.38 8.02
C GLU A 169 -7.08 49.28 9.07
N GLY A 170 -5.74 49.22 9.16
CA GLY A 170 -4.93 50.38 9.56
C GLY A 170 -3.87 50.15 10.62
N GLY A 171 -2.61 50.39 10.25
CA GLY A 171 -1.45 50.42 11.15
C GLY A 171 -0.52 49.22 11.00
N ALA A 172 0.67 49.33 11.60
CA ALA A 172 1.76 48.39 11.36
C ALA A 172 1.43 46.94 11.72
N LEU A 173 0.56 46.70 12.72
CA LEU A 173 0.10 45.34 13.06
C LEU A 173 -0.72 44.72 11.92
N SER A 174 -1.69 45.47 11.38
CA SER A 174 -2.50 45.00 10.24
C SER A 174 -1.67 44.78 8.97
N GLU A 175 -0.62 45.57 8.74
CA GLU A 175 0.29 45.39 7.58
C GLU A 175 1.05 44.05 7.66
N TRP A 176 1.54 43.67 8.84
CA TRP A 176 2.19 42.36 9.04
C TRP A 176 1.20 41.19 9.00
N MET A 177 0.00 41.34 9.56
CA MET A 177 -1.04 40.32 9.48
C MET A 177 -1.52 40.11 8.04
N ALA A 178 -1.66 41.17 7.24
CA ALA A 178 -1.99 41.10 5.81
C ALA A 178 -0.92 40.32 5.03
N ALA A 179 0.36 40.61 5.28
CA ALA A 179 1.47 39.90 4.63
C ALA A 179 1.49 38.41 5.01
N LEU A 180 1.37 38.10 6.32
CA LEU A 180 1.36 36.73 6.82
C LEU A 180 0.16 35.92 6.28
N TYR A 181 -1.03 36.51 6.24
CA TYR A 181 -2.21 35.90 5.62
C TYR A 181 -1.95 35.49 4.17
N GLN A 182 -1.35 36.39 3.37
CA GLN A 182 -1.05 36.10 1.96
C GLN A 182 0.03 35.02 1.81
N ASP A 183 1.12 35.07 2.58
CA ASP A 183 2.16 34.03 2.55
C ASP A 183 1.61 32.66 3.03
N CYS A 184 0.68 32.63 3.99
CA CYS A 184 -0.02 31.41 4.41
C CYS A 184 -0.92 30.83 3.31
N MET A 185 -1.75 31.66 2.67
CA MET A 185 -2.64 31.22 1.58
C MET A 185 -1.86 30.75 0.35
N GLU A 186 -0.73 31.40 0.03
CA GLU A 186 0.15 31.01 -1.07
C GLU A 186 0.81 29.64 -0.81
N ILE A 187 1.22 29.35 0.44
CA ILE A 187 1.70 28.00 0.80
C ILE A 187 0.57 26.98 0.66
N ALA A 188 -0.61 27.21 1.24
CA ALA A 188 -1.72 26.25 1.14
C ALA A 188 -2.03 25.89 -0.32
N GLN A 189 -2.13 26.89 -1.20
CA GLN A 189 -2.35 26.67 -2.64
C GLN A 189 -1.20 25.91 -3.31
N ALA A 190 0.05 26.20 -2.96
CA ALA A 190 1.22 25.51 -3.49
C ALA A 190 1.32 24.05 -2.99
N THR A 191 1.02 23.79 -1.71
CA THR A 191 0.93 22.44 -1.14
C THR A 191 -0.13 21.62 -1.88
N ALA A 192 -1.32 22.19 -2.06
CA ALA A 192 -2.43 21.55 -2.76
C ALA A 192 -2.08 21.21 -4.23
N ALA A 193 -1.41 22.14 -4.92
CA ALA A 193 -0.98 21.94 -6.30
C ALA A 193 0.09 20.84 -6.41
N PHE A 194 1.13 20.91 -5.58
CA PHE A 194 2.20 19.93 -5.56
C PHE A 194 1.70 18.53 -5.15
N ALA A 195 0.82 18.42 -4.17
CA ALA A 195 0.22 17.14 -3.77
C ALA A 195 -0.52 16.45 -4.92
N ARG A 196 -1.30 17.21 -5.71
CA ARG A 196 -1.98 16.69 -6.90
C ARG A 196 -1.01 16.25 -7.99
N SER A 197 0.04 17.02 -8.26
CA SER A 197 1.05 16.65 -9.26
C SER A 197 1.88 15.44 -8.82
N TYR A 198 2.22 15.36 -7.53
CA TYR A 198 2.93 14.22 -6.95
C TYR A 198 2.09 12.93 -7.03
N GLN A 199 0.81 13.00 -6.66
CA GLN A 199 -0.11 11.87 -6.83
C GLN A 199 -0.24 11.43 -8.29
N ALA A 200 -0.32 12.38 -9.23
CA ALA A 200 -0.33 12.08 -10.66
C ALA A 200 0.98 11.39 -11.09
N SER A 201 2.15 11.93 -10.76
CA SER A 201 3.44 11.32 -11.08
C SER A 201 3.62 9.92 -10.50
N VAL A 202 3.20 9.65 -9.25
CA VAL A 202 3.34 8.31 -8.66
C VAL A 202 2.36 7.33 -9.30
N ASN A 203 1.11 7.73 -9.54
CA ASN A 203 0.15 6.90 -10.30
C ASN A 203 0.63 6.63 -11.74
N ASN A 204 1.37 7.57 -12.33
CA ASN A 204 1.99 7.44 -13.64
C ASN A 204 3.29 6.60 -13.64
N ALA A 205 3.89 6.33 -12.47
CA ALA A 205 5.27 5.89 -12.32
C ALA A 205 6.30 6.79 -13.07
N ASP A 206 6.11 8.12 -13.02
CA ASP A 206 7.01 9.11 -13.63
C ASP A 206 7.72 10.02 -12.60
N THR A 207 8.69 10.80 -13.08
CA THR A 207 9.55 11.67 -12.27
C THR A 207 9.26 13.16 -12.42
N ALA A 208 8.15 13.57 -13.06
CA ALA A 208 7.84 14.97 -13.33
C ALA A 208 7.77 15.81 -12.03
N TYR A 209 7.24 15.21 -10.95
CA TYR A 209 7.21 15.79 -9.61
C TYR A 209 8.57 16.27 -9.07
N ALA A 210 9.70 15.75 -9.56
CA ALA A 210 11.02 16.05 -8.97
C ALA A 210 11.39 17.54 -9.09
N ALA A 211 11.02 18.18 -10.20
CA ALA A 211 11.22 19.61 -10.40
C ALA A 211 10.24 20.47 -9.56
N GLU A 212 9.00 19.99 -9.37
CA GLU A 212 8.02 20.65 -8.51
C GLU A 212 8.38 20.54 -7.03
N MET A 213 8.89 19.38 -6.59
CA MET A 213 9.36 19.15 -5.22
C MET A 213 10.52 20.10 -4.88
N GLN A 214 11.43 20.35 -5.83
CA GLN A 214 12.48 21.38 -5.73
C GLN A 214 11.91 22.80 -5.65
N ALA A 215 10.95 23.15 -6.51
CA ALA A 215 10.32 24.47 -6.52
C ALA A 215 9.56 24.75 -5.21
N TYR A 216 8.79 23.78 -4.71
CA TYR A 216 8.06 23.87 -3.45
C TYR A 216 9.01 23.92 -2.24
N ALA A 217 10.13 23.18 -2.25
CA ALA A 217 11.16 23.30 -1.23
C ALA A 217 11.93 24.63 -1.28
N ALA A 218 12.01 25.30 -2.44
CA ALA A 218 12.53 26.67 -2.55
C ALA A 218 11.52 27.69 -2.00
N LEU A 219 10.24 27.55 -2.35
CA LEU A 219 9.15 28.38 -1.83
C LEU A 219 9.07 28.32 -0.30
N CYS A 220 9.14 27.11 0.29
CA CYS A 220 9.10 26.95 1.73
C CYS A 220 10.23 27.70 2.45
N ARG A 221 11.42 27.80 1.84
CA ARG A 221 12.54 28.60 2.37
C ARG A 221 12.27 30.10 2.31
N GLU A 222 11.77 30.59 1.17
CA GLU A 222 11.37 32.01 1.01
C GLU A 222 10.33 32.41 2.08
N LYS A 223 9.31 31.57 2.28
CA LYS A 223 8.27 31.83 3.28
C LYS A 223 8.80 31.73 4.70
N LEU A 224 9.72 30.79 4.99
CA LEU A 224 10.32 30.69 6.33
C LEU A 224 11.09 31.97 6.69
N GLU A 225 11.83 32.57 5.76
CA GLU A 225 12.49 33.87 5.97
C GLU A 225 11.47 34.99 6.23
N LYS A 226 10.39 35.05 5.46
CA LYS A 226 9.32 36.06 5.62
C LYS A 226 8.56 35.93 6.94
N VAL A 227 8.16 34.72 7.32
CA VAL A 227 7.46 34.46 8.59
C VAL A 227 8.39 34.80 9.76
N SER A 228 9.67 34.41 9.70
CA SER A 228 10.67 34.77 10.72
C SER A 228 10.85 36.29 10.86
N ALA A 229 10.81 37.03 9.74
CA ALA A 229 10.87 38.49 9.74
C ALA A 229 9.59 39.13 10.32
N CYS A 230 8.41 38.62 9.95
CA CYS A 230 7.12 39.03 10.51
C CYS A 230 7.09 38.82 12.03
N ARG A 231 7.45 37.61 12.49
CA ARG A 231 7.58 37.28 13.92
C ARG A 231 8.53 38.23 14.64
N SER A 232 9.70 38.49 14.07
CA SER A 232 10.70 39.41 14.65
C SER A 232 10.15 40.85 14.77
N ALA A 233 9.35 41.31 13.80
CA ALA A 233 8.70 42.60 13.86
C ALA A 233 7.60 42.64 14.94
N LEU A 234 6.76 41.61 15.04
CA LEU A 234 5.74 41.46 16.07
C LEU A 234 6.36 41.43 17.47
N GLU A 235 7.38 40.60 17.72
CA GLU A 235 8.08 40.57 19.02
C GLU A 235 8.65 41.95 19.41
N GLY A 236 9.06 42.77 18.43
CA GLY A 236 9.45 44.18 18.62
C GLY A 236 8.29 45.13 19.01
N MET A 237 7.05 44.81 18.63
CA MET A 237 5.85 45.60 18.96
C MET A 237 5.24 45.28 20.33
N LYS A 238 5.72 44.24 21.04
CA LYS A 238 5.15 43.71 22.28
C LYS A 238 4.77 44.77 23.33
N GLY A 239 5.64 45.75 23.55
CA GLY A 239 5.43 46.83 24.53
C GLY A 239 4.39 47.90 24.13
N MET A 240 3.85 47.85 22.91
CA MET A 240 2.83 48.77 22.41
C MET A 240 1.43 48.15 22.36
N VAL A 241 1.33 46.81 22.23
CA VAL A 241 0.05 46.11 22.02
C VAL A 241 -0.39 45.25 23.21
N SER A 242 0.54 44.79 24.06
CA SER A 242 0.20 43.92 25.20
C SER A 242 -0.73 44.62 26.22
N GLY A 243 -1.98 44.15 26.30
CA GLY A 243 -3.02 44.72 27.17
C GLY A 243 -3.73 45.96 26.62
N GLY A 244 -3.63 46.23 25.31
CA GLY A 244 -4.34 47.30 24.61
C GLY A 244 -5.29 46.79 23.51
N GLU A 245 -5.87 47.74 22.78
CA GLU A 245 -6.61 47.48 21.53
C GLU A 245 -5.69 46.77 20.52
N GLY A 246 -6.12 45.64 19.98
CA GLY A 246 -5.30 44.77 19.12
C GLY A 246 -4.54 43.63 19.83
N ALA A 247 -4.68 43.46 21.15
CA ALA A 247 -3.95 42.42 21.90
C ALA A 247 -4.29 40.97 21.48
N PHE A 248 -5.55 40.70 21.14
CA PHE A 248 -6.00 39.39 20.66
C PHE A 248 -5.37 39.05 19.29
N GLN A 249 -5.48 39.97 18.34
CA GLN A 249 -4.86 39.87 17.01
C GLN A 249 -3.35 39.68 17.09
N TYR A 250 -2.69 40.34 18.05
CA TYR A 250 -1.26 40.23 18.30
C TYR A 250 -0.82 38.86 18.82
N GLU A 251 -1.50 38.31 19.83
CA GLU A 251 -1.22 36.95 20.33
C GLU A 251 -1.49 35.91 19.23
N ASN A 252 -2.58 36.07 18.46
CA ASN A 252 -2.88 35.19 17.33
C ASN A 252 -1.80 35.23 16.24
N ALA A 253 -1.33 36.41 15.85
CA ALA A 253 -0.28 36.55 14.83
C ALA A 253 1.06 35.93 15.25
N LEU A 254 1.40 35.98 16.55
CA LEU A 254 2.60 35.30 17.07
C LEU A 254 2.47 33.76 17.07
N GLU A 255 1.33 33.21 17.48
CA GLU A 255 1.11 31.76 17.46
C GLU A 255 1.03 31.24 16.01
N ALA A 256 0.45 32.02 15.08
CA ALA A 256 0.46 31.72 13.66
C ALA A 256 1.87 31.68 13.07
N CYS A 257 2.72 32.67 13.37
CA CYS A 257 4.14 32.61 13.00
C CYS A 257 4.84 31.36 13.55
N ARG A 258 4.63 31.01 14.83
CA ARG A 258 5.25 29.83 15.45
C ARG A 258 4.87 28.53 14.72
N ILE A 259 3.58 28.36 14.40
CA ILE A 259 3.08 27.15 13.73
C ILE A 259 3.62 27.10 12.29
N ALA A 260 3.55 28.20 11.54
CA ALA A 260 4.08 28.29 10.18
C ALA A 260 5.59 28.01 10.12
N GLU A 261 6.39 28.60 11.02
CA GLU A 261 7.84 28.32 11.15
C GLU A 261 8.11 26.81 11.33
N SER A 262 7.35 26.15 12.21
CA SER A 262 7.53 24.72 12.51
C SER A 262 7.23 23.81 11.32
N LEU A 263 6.21 24.12 10.52
CA LEU A 263 5.82 23.33 9.34
C LEU A 263 6.79 23.52 8.18
N LEU A 264 7.18 24.77 7.91
CA LEU A 264 8.13 25.10 6.85
C LEU A 264 9.51 24.50 7.15
N ALA A 265 10.00 24.65 8.39
CA ALA A 265 11.25 24.03 8.82
C ALA A 265 11.18 22.49 8.75
N PHE A 266 10.04 21.89 9.10
CA PHE A 266 9.85 20.44 8.95
C PHE A 266 9.89 19.98 7.49
N TYR A 267 9.18 20.65 6.57
CA TYR A 267 9.19 20.25 5.15
C TYR A 267 10.56 20.48 4.49
N ILE A 268 11.26 21.56 4.83
CA ILE A 268 12.64 21.79 4.38
C ILE A 268 13.55 20.68 4.91
N GLY A 269 13.43 20.33 6.19
CA GLY A 269 14.17 19.23 6.81
C GLY A 269 13.86 17.87 6.18
N TYR A 270 12.59 17.59 5.84
CA TYR A 270 12.16 16.39 5.12
C TYR A 270 12.84 16.28 3.75
N TYR A 271 12.83 17.38 2.98
CA TYR A 271 13.46 17.45 1.68
C TYR A 271 14.98 17.25 1.78
N ASP A 272 15.69 18.05 2.59
CA ASP A 272 17.16 18.02 2.68
C ASP A 272 17.69 16.72 3.31
N SER A 273 16.92 16.08 4.19
CA SER A 273 17.27 14.78 4.79
C SER A 273 17.37 13.64 3.77
N SER A 274 16.86 13.84 2.54
CA SER A 274 16.93 12.85 1.44
C SER A 274 18.19 12.95 0.56
N ASP A 275 19.07 13.92 0.82
CA ASP A 275 20.36 14.12 0.11
C ASP A 275 21.23 12.85 -0.08
N PRO A 276 21.31 11.87 0.86
CA PRO A 276 22.06 10.64 0.66
C PRO A 276 21.63 9.84 -0.58
N LEU A 277 20.32 9.82 -0.89
CA LEU A 277 19.80 9.16 -2.09
C LEU A 277 20.13 9.93 -3.36
N GLY A 278 20.10 11.27 -3.32
CA GLY A 278 20.58 12.12 -4.42
C GLY A 278 22.07 11.89 -4.71
N ALA A 279 22.89 11.74 -3.66
CA ALA A 279 24.31 11.42 -3.77
C ALA A 279 24.59 9.99 -4.26
N TYR A 280 23.68 9.04 -4.00
CA TYR A 280 23.68 7.70 -4.61
C TYR A 280 23.34 7.76 -6.11
N GLN A 281 22.20 8.36 -6.46
CA GLN A 281 21.74 8.50 -7.85
C GLN A 281 22.79 9.16 -8.75
N GLN A 282 23.45 10.22 -8.27
CA GLN A 282 24.51 10.90 -9.03
C GLN A 282 25.72 10.00 -9.33
N LYS A 283 26.06 9.05 -8.44
CA LYS A 283 27.15 8.08 -8.65
C LYS A 283 26.72 6.93 -9.56
N ALA A 284 25.48 6.47 -9.42
CA ALA A 284 24.89 5.44 -10.28
C ALA A 284 24.84 5.90 -11.74
N ALA A 285 24.31 7.11 -11.99
CA ALA A 285 24.27 7.72 -13.33
C ALA A 285 25.66 8.02 -13.94
N GLN A 286 26.73 7.99 -13.13
CA GLN A 286 28.12 8.12 -13.58
C GLN A 286 28.85 6.77 -13.73
N GLY A 287 28.16 5.63 -13.49
CA GLY A 287 28.75 4.29 -13.57
C GLY A 287 29.87 4.05 -12.54
N MET A 288 29.78 4.67 -11.36
CA MET A 288 30.87 4.66 -10.36
C MET A 288 30.92 3.42 -9.46
N TYR A 289 29.92 2.54 -9.53
CA TYR A 289 29.87 1.29 -8.77
C TYR A 289 30.57 0.15 -9.54
N ALA A 290 31.34 -0.68 -8.84
CA ALA A 290 32.16 -1.72 -9.47
C ALA A 290 31.36 -3.00 -9.80
N SER A 291 30.20 -3.18 -9.16
CA SER A 291 29.24 -4.24 -9.42
C SER A 291 27.83 -3.78 -9.03
N GLU A 292 26.83 -4.57 -9.42
CA GLU A 292 25.43 -4.40 -8.99
C GLU A 292 25.29 -4.54 -7.47
N ALA A 293 25.95 -5.53 -6.86
CA ALA A 293 25.97 -5.72 -5.41
C ALA A 293 26.60 -4.52 -4.65
N ASP A 294 27.63 -3.87 -5.22
CA ASP A 294 28.18 -2.62 -4.66
C ASP A 294 27.15 -1.47 -4.74
N SER A 295 26.34 -1.43 -5.79
CA SER A 295 25.28 -0.42 -5.97
C SER A 295 24.12 -0.65 -4.99
N LEU A 296 23.62 -1.88 -4.87
CA LEU A 296 22.58 -2.28 -3.92
C LEU A 296 22.98 -1.98 -2.47
N ASN A 297 24.20 -2.37 -2.07
CA ASN A 297 24.74 -2.06 -0.75
C ASN A 297 24.89 -0.54 -0.51
N ALA A 298 25.34 0.22 -1.51
CA ALA A 298 25.41 1.68 -1.39
C ALA A 298 24.03 2.34 -1.29
N MET A 299 23.02 1.79 -1.96
CA MET A 299 21.62 2.23 -1.86
C MET A 299 21.03 1.89 -0.49
N TYR A 300 21.29 0.69 0.04
CA TYR A 300 20.88 0.27 1.38
C TYR A 300 21.45 1.17 2.48
N ILE A 301 22.72 1.56 2.36
CA ILE A 301 23.37 2.52 3.27
C ILE A 301 22.71 3.89 3.17
N ALA A 302 22.56 4.44 1.95
CA ALA A 302 21.91 5.73 1.76
C ALA A 302 20.45 5.75 2.26
N MET A 303 19.74 4.63 2.14
CA MET A 303 18.40 4.44 2.69
C MET A 303 18.39 4.47 4.23
N GLY A 304 19.40 3.87 4.86
CA GLY A 304 19.63 3.95 6.30
C GLY A 304 19.94 5.37 6.78
N ASP A 305 20.83 6.08 6.07
CA ASP A 305 21.16 7.49 6.37
C ASP A 305 19.90 8.39 6.33
N VAL A 306 19.03 8.22 5.31
CA VAL A 306 17.76 8.95 5.21
C VAL A 306 16.81 8.63 6.37
N LYS A 307 16.73 7.36 6.77
CA LYS A 307 15.91 6.92 7.91
C LYS A 307 16.39 7.52 9.23
N GLU A 308 17.70 7.53 9.49
CA GLU A 308 18.27 8.19 10.67
C GLU A 308 18.02 9.70 10.66
N ASN A 309 18.20 10.36 9.52
CA ASN A 309 17.87 11.78 9.36
C ASN A 309 16.38 12.07 9.67
N TYR A 310 15.45 11.29 9.10
CA TYR A 310 14.01 11.44 9.32
C TYR A 310 13.60 11.20 10.79
N GLN A 311 14.27 10.28 11.49
CA GLN A 311 14.07 10.05 12.92
C GLN A 311 14.60 11.22 13.79
N ALA A 312 15.59 11.97 13.30
CA ALA A 312 16.14 13.15 13.97
C ALA A 312 15.35 14.45 13.72
N LEU A 313 14.41 14.47 12.77
CA LEU A 313 13.61 15.66 12.46
C LEU A 313 12.66 16.05 13.59
N ALA A 314 12.53 17.37 13.80
CA ALA A 314 11.55 17.96 14.71
C ALA A 314 10.12 17.84 14.13
N CYS A 315 9.50 16.67 14.30
CA CYS A 315 8.16 16.37 13.82
C CYS A 315 7.10 17.31 14.46
N PRO A 316 6.28 18.01 13.66
CA PRO A 316 5.18 18.84 14.16
C PRO A 316 4.15 18.02 14.95
N PRO A 317 3.55 18.57 16.03
CA PRO A 317 2.47 17.94 16.80
C PRO A 317 1.41 17.22 15.95
N ALA A 318 0.97 17.87 14.87
CA ALA A 318 -0.03 17.37 13.91
C ALA A 318 0.35 16.07 13.19
N MET A 319 1.63 15.69 13.17
CA MET A 319 2.15 14.53 12.43
C MET A 319 2.74 13.45 13.34
N THR A 320 2.69 13.63 14.66
CA THR A 320 3.37 12.77 15.65
C THR A 320 2.95 11.29 15.66
N GLN A 321 1.79 10.94 15.11
CA GLN A 321 1.35 9.55 14.90
C GLN A 321 1.67 9.04 13.49
N THR A 322 1.55 9.91 12.48
CA THR A 322 1.77 9.60 11.06
C THR A 322 3.23 9.41 10.70
N TRP A 323 4.11 10.28 11.20
CA TRP A 323 5.52 10.34 10.81
C TRP A 323 6.34 9.08 11.14
N PRO A 324 6.19 8.46 12.34
CA PRO A 324 6.86 7.19 12.62
C PRO A 324 6.40 6.02 11.73
N LEU A 325 5.14 6.03 11.31
CA LEU A 325 4.57 4.99 10.42
C LEU A 325 5.07 5.15 8.97
N TYR A 326 5.24 6.39 8.51
CA TYR A 326 5.91 6.68 7.24
C TYR A 326 7.38 6.23 7.26
N ILE A 327 8.13 6.60 8.29
CA ILE A 327 9.53 6.16 8.47
C ILE A 327 9.63 4.63 8.45
N ARG A 328 8.66 3.91 9.05
CA ARG A 328 8.64 2.45 9.04
C ARG A 328 8.54 1.86 7.63
N GLN A 329 7.90 2.52 6.66
CA GLN A 329 7.84 1.97 5.30
C GLN A 329 9.23 1.83 4.67
N ILE A 330 10.22 2.63 5.11
CA ILE A 330 11.64 2.51 4.71
C ILE A 330 12.21 1.14 5.08
N ASP A 331 11.76 0.51 6.19
CA ASP A 331 12.20 -0.82 6.58
C ASP A 331 11.95 -1.85 5.47
N ALA A 332 10.77 -1.80 4.84
CA ALA A 332 10.42 -2.70 3.74
C ALA A 332 11.30 -2.52 2.49
N PHE A 333 11.75 -1.29 2.20
CA PHE A 333 12.72 -1.04 1.14
C PHE A 333 14.14 -1.50 1.51
N GLN A 334 14.52 -1.41 2.79
CA GLN A 334 15.80 -1.94 3.27
C GLN A 334 15.83 -3.48 3.19
N GLU A 335 14.75 -4.17 3.59
CA GLU A 335 14.63 -5.63 3.39
C GLU A 335 14.69 -5.99 1.91
N LYS A 336 13.99 -5.25 1.03
CA LYS A 336 14.03 -5.50 -0.42
C LYS A 336 15.47 -5.39 -0.97
N LEU A 337 16.18 -4.31 -0.65
CA LEU A 337 17.57 -4.13 -1.09
C LEU A 337 18.54 -5.18 -0.49
N TYR A 338 18.23 -5.70 0.70
CA TYR A 338 18.99 -6.79 1.32
C TYR A 338 18.68 -8.16 0.67
N ALA A 339 17.42 -8.40 0.31
CA ALA A 339 16.97 -9.57 -0.43
C ALA A 339 17.58 -9.62 -1.85
N ASP A 340 17.57 -8.50 -2.58
CA ASP A 340 18.26 -8.34 -3.87
C ASP A 340 19.75 -8.69 -3.76
N TYR A 341 20.40 -8.17 -2.70
CA TYR A 341 21.80 -8.43 -2.43
C TYR A 341 22.09 -9.91 -2.10
N LYS A 342 21.20 -10.59 -1.35
CA LYS A 342 21.29 -12.05 -1.12
C LYS A 342 21.12 -12.81 -2.44
N ALA A 343 20.09 -12.49 -3.22
CA ALA A 343 19.77 -13.17 -4.47
C ALA A 343 20.94 -13.10 -5.46
N ALA A 344 21.50 -11.90 -5.69
CA ALA A 344 22.66 -11.69 -6.54
C ALA A 344 23.96 -12.37 -6.03
N LEU A 345 24.03 -12.71 -4.74
CA LEU A 345 25.18 -13.39 -4.13
C LEU A 345 25.06 -14.92 -4.12
N LEU A 346 23.84 -15.45 -4.03
CA LEU A 346 23.55 -16.88 -3.82
C LEU A 346 22.92 -17.59 -5.03
N ASP A 347 22.51 -16.84 -6.06
CA ASP A 347 21.61 -17.30 -7.13
C ASP A 347 20.20 -17.70 -6.63
N ASP A 348 19.76 -17.08 -5.53
CA ASP A 348 18.47 -17.37 -4.88
C ASP A 348 17.29 -16.75 -5.65
N ALA A 349 16.71 -17.55 -6.54
CA ALA A 349 15.55 -17.18 -7.34
C ALA A 349 14.28 -16.91 -6.51
N LEU A 350 14.11 -17.54 -5.34
CA LEU A 350 12.90 -17.36 -4.53
C LEU A 350 12.92 -16.03 -3.78
N MET A 351 14.09 -15.67 -3.23
CA MET A 351 14.32 -14.37 -2.62
C MET A 351 14.18 -13.22 -3.64
N ASP A 352 14.65 -13.40 -4.88
CA ASP A 352 14.51 -12.43 -5.98
C ASP A 352 13.04 -12.15 -6.37
N PHE A 353 12.26 -13.21 -6.59
CA PHE A 353 10.82 -13.10 -6.87
C PHE A 353 10.07 -12.46 -5.68
N SER A 354 10.35 -12.87 -4.44
CA SER A 354 9.76 -12.30 -3.23
C SER A 354 10.09 -10.81 -3.08
N ALA A 355 11.36 -10.42 -3.27
CA ALA A 355 11.80 -9.03 -3.20
C ALA A 355 11.12 -8.16 -4.27
N THR A 356 11.05 -8.65 -5.50
CA THR A 356 10.41 -7.94 -6.62
C THR A 356 8.92 -7.69 -6.35
N GLN A 357 8.20 -8.68 -5.83
CA GLN A 357 6.78 -8.54 -5.49
C GLN A 357 6.55 -7.63 -4.27
N LEU A 358 7.50 -7.55 -3.33
CA LEU A 358 7.40 -6.69 -2.14
C LEU A 358 7.28 -5.21 -2.50
N LEU A 359 7.88 -4.75 -3.60
CA LEU A 359 7.78 -3.35 -4.03
C LEU A 359 6.38 -2.96 -4.51
N MET A 360 5.53 -3.87 -4.99
CA MET A 360 4.27 -3.49 -5.66
C MET A 360 3.32 -2.67 -4.77
N ARG A 361 3.36 -2.86 -3.44
CA ARG A 361 2.56 -2.09 -2.46
C ARG A 361 3.20 -0.80 -1.96
N GLN A 362 4.54 -0.74 -1.88
CA GLN A 362 5.21 0.30 -1.09
C GLN A 362 5.06 1.74 -1.66
N PRO A 363 5.11 1.99 -2.98
CA PRO A 363 4.85 3.31 -3.55
C PRO A 363 3.49 3.88 -3.18
N TYR A 364 2.45 3.05 -3.19
CA TYR A 364 1.09 3.48 -2.84
C TYR A 364 0.96 3.80 -1.35
N LEU A 365 1.53 2.97 -0.47
CA LEU A 365 1.54 3.22 0.97
C LEU A 365 2.30 4.52 1.32
N MET A 366 3.51 4.69 0.77
CA MET A 366 4.29 5.93 0.93
C MET A 366 3.54 7.15 0.43
N LEU A 367 2.97 7.08 -0.78
CA LEU A 367 2.19 8.16 -1.37
C LEU A 367 1.03 8.58 -0.46
N ARG A 368 0.27 7.64 0.12
CA ARG A 368 -0.84 8.01 1.02
C ARG A 368 -0.35 8.66 2.32
N TYR A 369 0.78 8.22 2.86
CA TYR A 369 1.43 8.90 4.00
C TYR A 369 1.88 10.34 3.66
N GLU A 370 2.45 10.55 2.47
CA GLU A 370 2.88 11.88 2.01
C GLU A 370 1.68 12.78 1.65
N ILE A 371 0.64 12.27 1.00
CA ILE A 371 -0.59 13.02 0.71
C ILE A 371 -1.31 13.42 2.00
N LEU A 372 -1.34 12.55 3.01
CA LEU A 372 -1.83 12.92 4.36
C LEU A 372 -0.97 14.03 4.99
N MET A 373 0.36 13.94 4.90
CA MET A 373 1.27 15.00 5.35
C MET A 373 0.99 16.34 4.63
N TYR A 374 0.77 16.33 3.32
CA TYR A 374 0.43 17.54 2.55
C TYR A 374 -0.95 18.09 2.91
N ALA A 375 -1.98 17.25 3.09
CA ALA A 375 -3.30 17.69 3.52
C ALA A 375 -3.28 18.34 4.92
N VAL A 376 -2.50 17.79 5.86
CA VAL A 376 -2.26 18.41 7.18
C VAL A 376 -1.58 19.78 7.05
N ILE A 377 -0.59 19.93 6.15
CA ILE A 377 0.08 21.23 5.91
C ILE A 377 -0.91 22.23 5.29
N GLU A 378 -1.61 21.84 4.22
CA GLU A 378 -2.60 22.68 3.51
C GLU A 378 -3.67 23.20 4.48
N GLN A 379 -4.36 22.29 5.19
CA GLN A 379 -5.42 22.69 6.12
C GLN A 379 -4.87 23.52 7.28
N GLN A 380 -3.67 23.24 7.78
CA GLN A 380 -3.08 24.04 8.84
C GLN A 380 -2.79 25.47 8.38
N PHE A 381 -2.29 25.67 7.15
CA PHE A 381 -2.07 27.01 6.60
C PHE A 381 -3.37 27.77 6.32
N VAL A 382 -4.45 27.08 5.92
CA VAL A 382 -5.81 27.66 5.85
C VAL A 382 -6.31 28.08 7.24
N ASN A 383 -6.13 27.23 8.27
CA ASN A 383 -6.50 27.56 9.65
C ASN A 383 -5.74 28.79 10.15
N LEU A 384 -4.45 28.92 9.83
CA LEU A 384 -3.65 30.11 10.18
C LEU A 384 -4.11 31.38 9.44
N ALA A 385 -4.49 31.28 8.17
CA ALA A 385 -5.05 32.41 7.44
C ALA A 385 -6.37 32.88 8.07
N ASN A 386 -7.29 31.97 8.38
CA ASN A 386 -8.55 32.29 9.06
C ASN A 386 -8.31 32.94 10.43
N MET A 387 -7.39 32.39 11.24
CA MET A 387 -6.99 32.88 12.56
C MET A 387 -6.50 34.35 12.56
N LEU A 388 -5.95 34.83 11.44
CA LEU A 388 -5.49 36.21 11.25
C LEU A 388 -6.61 37.20 10.87
N THR A 389 -7.83 36.70 10.58
CA THR A 389 -9.01 37.54 10.26
C THR A 389 -9.97 37.71 11.44
N LEU A 390 -9.70 37.10 12.59
CA LEU A 390 -10.60 37.09 13.75
C LEU A 390 -10.68 38.46 14.47
N GLU A 391 -11.92 38.88 14.76
CA GLU A 391 -12.24 40.05 15.58
C GLU A 391 -12.58 39.62 17.03
N ASP A 392 -12.28 40.49 18.01
CA ASP A 392 -12.29 40.22 19.47
C ASP A 392 -13.71 40.11 20.08
N ASP A 393 -14.75 40.33 19.27
CA ASP A 393 -16.16 40.39 19.66
C ASP A 393 -16.99 39.17 19.22
N THR A 394 -16.36 38.17 18.59
CA THR A 394 -16.98 36.88 18.19
C THR A 394 -17.53 36.09 19.37
N GLY A 395 -16.88 36.14 20.54
CA GLY A 395 -17.41 35.68 21.84
C GLY A 395 -17.46 34.17 22.08
N GLU A 396 -17.63 33.36 21.03
CA GLU A 396 -17.64 31.89 21.09
C GLU A 396 -16.47 31.33 20.25
N GLN A 397 -15.59 30.55 20.88
CA GLN A 397 -14.44 29.90 20.24
C GLN A 397 -14.91 28.83 19.26
N GLN A 398 -14.62 28.97 17.97
CA GLN A 398 -14.92 27.92 16.99
C GLN A 398 -13.96 26.73 17.16
N ILE A 399 -14.53 25.53 17.15
CA ILE A 399 -13.81 24.25 17.26
C ILE A 399 -14.11 23.44 16.00
N TRP A 400 -13.07 23.03 15.28
CA TRP A 400 -13.17 22.16 14.11
C TRP A 400 -12.90 20.71 14.51
N VAL A 401 -13.72 19.80 13.98
CA VAL A 401 -13.75 18.37 14.33
C VAL A 401 -14.00 17.56 13.06
N ASP A 402 -12.95 17.43 12.24
CA ASP A 402 -13.00 16.71 10.97
C ASP A 402 -12.63 15.24 11.19
N TYR A 403 -13.37 14.29 10.60
CA TYR A 403 -13.18 12.87 10.87
C TYR A 403 -13.52 11.96 9.71
N SER A 404 -12.93 10.76 9.74
CA SER A 404 -13.25 9.65 8.84
C SER A 404 -13.31 8.34 9.63
N MET A 405 -14.09 7.37 9.16
CA MET A 405 -14.26 6.06 9.82
C MET A 405 -14.23 4.93 8.80
N ALA A 406 -13.62 3.80 9.17
CA ALA A 406 -13.59 2.58 8.37
C ALA A 406 -14.99 2.22 7.82
N GLU A 407 -15.03 1.70 6.59
CA GLU A 407 -16.24 1.13 5.98
C GLU A 407 -16.38 -0.35 6.40
N GLU A 408 -15.23 -1.03 6.53
CA GLU A 408 -15.10 -2.46 6.78
C GLU A 408 -14.02 -2.74 7.83
N ILE A 409 -14.17 -3.84 8.57
CA ILE A 409 -13.20 -4.34 9.54
C ILE A 409 -13.00 -5.84 9.30
N TYR A 410 -11.77 -6.21 8.92
CA TYR A 410 -11.31 -7.59 8.80
C TYR A 410 -10.67 -8.01 10.13
N PRO A 411 -11.29 -8.89 10.94
CA PRO A 411 -10.83 -9.14 12.31
C PRO A 411 -9.37 -9.58 12.39
N ASN A 412 -8.93 -10.45 11.47
CA ASN A 412 -7.57 -10.99 11.49
C ASN A 412 -6.51 -9.98 10.99
N LEU A 413 -6.88 -8.98 10.17
CA LEU A 413 -5.99 -7.91 9.70
C LEU A 413 -6.04 -6.65 10.59
N TYR A 414 -7.04 -6.53 11.45
CA TYR A 414 -7.20 -5.42 12.39
C TYR A 414 -5.96 -5.15 13.28
N PRO A 415 -5.18 -6.15 13.75
CA PRO A 415 -3.95 -5.90 14.50
C PRO A 415 -2.85 -5.20 13.69
N SER A 416 -2.91 -5.27 12.36
CA SER A 416 -2.00 -4.64 11.39
C SER A 416 -2.47 -3.30 10.83
N MET A 417 -3.79 -3.05 10.79
CA MET A 417 -4.39 -1.75 10.41
C MET A 417 -3.85 -0.60 11.28
N ASP A 418 -3.60 0.59 10.73
CA ASP A 418 -3.10 1.72 11.53
C ASP A 418 -4.20 2.39 12.38
N SER A 419 -5.35 2.67 11.78
CA SER A 419 -6.51 3.35 12.40
C SER A 419 -7.85 2.80 11.91
N ALA A 420 -8.87 2.88 12.76
CA ALA A 420 -10.27 2.61 12.41
C ALA A 420 -11.11 3.89 12.35
N VAL A 421 -10.69 4.94 13.07
CA VAL A 421 -11.20 6.30 12.97
C VAL A 421 -10.00 7.24 12.89
N ASN A 422 -10.02 8.19 11.96
CA ASN A 422 -9.08 9.29 11.94
C ASN A 422 -9.81 10.58 12.32
N LEU A 423 -9.16 11.45 13.08
CA LEU A 423 -9.78 12.62 13.69
C LEU A 423 -8.78 13.79 13.73
N ALA A 424 -9.10 14.89 13.07
CA ALA A 424 -8.39 16.15 13.15
C ALA A 424 -9.14 17.14 14.03
N LEU A 425 -8.44 17.80 14.93
CA LEU A 425 -9.01 18.72 15.92
C LEU A 425 -8.22 20.03 15.93
N SER A 426 -8.88 21.16 15.78
CA SER A 426 -8.28 22.49 15.95
C SER A 426 -9.30 23.52 16.48
N THR A 427 -8.82 24.70 16.87
CA THR A 427 -9.65 25.85 17.22
C THR A 427 -9.23 27.08 16.43
N ASP A 428 -10.14 28.05 16.30
CA ASP A 428 -9.88 29.34 15.64
C ASP A 428 -8.82 30.18 16.36
N ALA A 429 -8.92 30.26 17.69
CA ALA A 429 -7.98 30.88 18.61
C ALA A 429 -7.99 30.10 19.95
N GLY A 430 -7.23 30.57 20.94
CA GLY A 430 -7.28 30.03 22.31
C GLY A 430 -6.87 28.55 22.42
N LYS A 431 -7.24 27.89 23.54
CA LYS A 431 -7.01 26.44 23.76
C LYS A 431 -8.17 25.85 24.58
N THR A 432 -8.58 24.62 24.26
CA THR A 432 -9.67 23.90 24.93
C THR A 432 -9.32 22.44 25.21
N ARG A 433 -10.19 21.71 25.91
CA ARG A 433 -10.00 20.29 26.23
C ARG A 433 -11.17 19.48 25.72
N LEU A 434 -10.90 18.53 24.82
CA LEU A 434 -11.92 17.63 24.27
C LEU A 434 -11.75 16.23 24.84
N LEU A 435 -12.86 15.60 25.21
CA LEU A 435 -12.95 14.18 25.50
C LEU A 435 -13.37 13.47 24.21
N VAL A 436 -12.46 12.66 23.65
CA VAL A 436 -12.71 11.82 22.48
C VAL A 436 -13.03 10.40 22.97
N GLU A 437 -14.12 9.83 22.48
CA GLU A 437 -14.50 8.43 22.70
C GLU A 437 -14.78 7.71 21.38
N VAL A 438 -14.28 6.48 21.23
CA VAL A 438 -14.51 5.64 20.03
C VAL A 438 -14.72 4.18 20.44
N GLU A 439 -15.70 3.50 19.85
CA GLU A 439 -15.97 2.08 20.09
C GLU A 439 -16.51 1.40 18.82
N ILE A 440 -15.98 0.22 18.50
CA ILE A 440 -16.51 -0.68 17.47
C ILE A 440 -17.40 -1.71 18.17
N GLU A 441 -18.72 -1.55 18.04
CA GLU A 441 -19.68 -2.26 18.89
C GLU A 441 -19.52 -3.79 18.81
N GLY A 442 -19.43 -4.43 19.97
CA GLY A 442 -19.29 -5.89 20.07
C GLY A 442 -17.99 -6.46 19.48
N PHE A 443 -16.98 -5.64 19.20
CA PHE A 443 -15.66 -6.05 18.71
C PHE A 443 -14.50 -5.44 19.51
N SER A 444 -14.52 -4.11 19.74
CA SER A 444 -13.46 -3.42 20.46
C SER A 444 -13.80 -3.13 21.92
N GLN A 445 -12.77 -2.84 22.71
CA GLN A 445 -12.86 -2.10 23.96
C GLN A 445 -13.18 -0.63 23.64
N LYS A 446 -13.78 0.10 24.59
CA LYS A 446 -14.03 1.53 24.44
C LYS A 446 -12.72 2.32 24.54
N TYR A 447 -12.36 3.03 23.48
CA TYR A 447 -11.32 4.06 23.51
C TYR A 447 -11.87 5.33 24.17
N GLN A 448 -11.11 5.91 25.11
CA GLN A 448 -11.43 7.20 25.73
C GLN A 448 -10.14 7.97 25.99
N ARG A 449 -10.05 9.22 25.51
CA ARG A 449 -8.88 10.08 25.68
C ARG A 449 -9.27 11.55 25.78
N THR A 450 -8.78 12.23 26.81
CA THR A 450 -8.80 13.70 26.84
C THR A 450 -7.60 14.25 26.06
N VAL A 451 -7.83 15.22 25.18
CA VAL A 451 -6.81 15.93 24.41
C VAL A 451 -6.91 17.44 24.63
N ASN A 452 -5.77 18.12 24.66
CA ASN A 452 -5.71 19.58 24.64
C ASN A 452 -5.66 20.01 23.17
N VAL A 453 -6.55 20.90 22.75
CA VAL A 453 -6.68 21.36 21.37
C VAL A 453 -6.44 22.88 21.33
N GLY A 454 -5.90 23.37 20.21
CA GLY A 454 -5.66 24.79 19.93
C GLY A 454 -5.60 25.02 18.41
N PRO A 455 -5.00 26.12 17.92
CA PRO A 455 -4.94 26.43 16.49
C PRO A 455 -4.01 25.52 15.69
N GLU A 456 -3.13 24.79 16.38
CA GLU A 456 -2.31 23.73 15.81
C GLU A 456 -3.08 22.40 15.82
N ILE A 457 -3.28 21.82 14.63
CA ILE A 457 -4.06 20.61 14.40
C ILE A 457 -3.54 19.47 15.26
N THR A 458 -4.43 18.90 16.07
CA THR A 458 -4.20 17.65 16.79
C THR A 458 -4.80 16.51 15.99
N TYR A 459 -3.95 15.82 15.20
CA TYR A 459 -4.36 14.65 14.42
C TYR A 459 -4.27 13.37 15.27
N LEU A 460 -5.28 12.52 15.18
CA LEU A 460 -5.39 11.27 15.92
C LEU A 460 -5.72 10.12 14.97
N MET A 461 -4.85 9.11 14.95
CA MET A 461 -5.07 7.82 14.28
C MET A 461 -5.58 6.84 15.34
N ILE A 462 -6.90 6.66 15.41
CA ILE A 462 -7.56 5.96 16.52
C ILE A 462 -7.87 4.52 16.11
N LYS A 463 -7.19 3.57 16.75
CA LYS A 463 -7.54 2.14 16.72
C LYS A 463 -7.89 1.64 18.12
N PRO A 464 -9.19 1.52 18.47
CA PRO A 464 -9.60 0.95 19.75
C PRO A 464 -9.09 -0.50 19.92
N PRO A 465 -8.53 -0.91 21.07
CA PRO A 465 -8.04 -2.28 21.23
C PRO A 465 -9.16 -3.32 21.05
N ALA A 466 -8.91 -4.45 20.38
CA ALA A 466 -9.87 -5.54 20.29
C ALA A 466 -10.21 -6.10 21.70
N MET A 467 -11.40 -6.66 21.87
CA MET A 467 -11.75 -7.42 23.07
C MET A 467 -11.05 -8.79 23.08
N SER A 468 -10.69 -9.27 24.27
CA SER A 468 -10.22 -10.65 24.45
C SER A 468 -11.39 -11.64 24.51
N GLY A 469 -11.20 -12.85 23.98
CA GLY A 469 -12.23 -13.89 24.01
C GLY A 469 -13.39 -13.69 23.01
N LEU A 470 -13.12 -13.08 21.85
CA LEU A 470 -14.09 -12.88 20.77
C LEU A 470 -14.54 -14.21 20.14
N THR A 471 -15.60 -14.80 20.69
CA THR A 471 -16.10 -16.14 20.35
C THR A 471 -17.05 -16.20 19.13
N SER A 472 -17.28 -15.08 18.44
CA SER A 472 -18.31 -14.95 17.40
C SER A 472 -17.82 -14.29 16.10
N LEU A 473 -16.61 -14.62 15.66
CA LEU A 473 -16.00 -14.08 14.43
C LEU A 473 -16.03 -15.05 13.23
N GLY A 474 -16.67 -16.21 13.36
CA GLY A 474 -16.72 -17.25 12.31
C GLY A 474 -17.60 -16.94 11.08
N SER A 475 -18.24 -15.77 11.07
CA SER A 475 -19.12 -15.27 9.99
C SER A 475 -19.17 -13.74 10.04
N GLY A 476 -19.20 -13.08 8.89
CA GLY A 476 -19.40 -11.63 8.82
C GLY A 476 -20.77 -11.16 9.34
N ARG A 477 -20.86 -9.90 9.75
CA ARG A 477 -22.06 -9.21 10.23
C ARG A 477 -21.93 -7.69 10.10
N GLU A 478 -23.04 -6.97 10.07
CA GLU A 478 -23.03 -5.52 10.33
C GLU A 478 -22.64 -5.24 11.80
N THR A 479 -21.93 -4.14 12.05
CA THR A 479 -21.81 -3.53 13.37
C THR A 479 -21.70 -2.00 13.24
N GLN A 480 -21.48 -1.26 14.34
CA GLN A 480 -21.32 0.18 14.31
C GLN A 480 -19.95 0.65 14.85
N ILE A 481 -19.38 1.67 14.21
CA ILE A 481 -18.33 2.50 14.79
C ILE A 481 -18.99 3.75 15.36
N THR A 482 -18.86 3.95 16.67
CA THR A 482 -19.32 5.17 17.34
C THR A 482 -18.17 6.15 17.55
N LEU A 483 -18.42 7.45 17.35
CA LEU A 483 -17.50 8.54 17.68
C LEU A 483 -18.22 9.58 18.52
N ARG A 484 -17.62 9.96 19.65
CA ARG A 484 -18.07 11.10 20.46
C ARG A 484 -16.92 12.06 20.73
N VAL A 485 -17.19 13.35 20.57
CA VAL A 485 -16.27 14.43 20.95
C VAL A 485 -17.03 15.41 21.83
N THR A 486 -16.62 15.55 23.08
CA THR A 486 -17.29 16.40 24.09
C THR A 486 -16.31 17.45 24.63
N GLN A 487 -16.67 18.72 24.61
CA GLN A 487 -15.88 19.79 25.22
C GLN A 487 -15.97 19.70 26.75
N MET A 488 -14.83 19.53 27.42
CA MET A 488 -14.77 19.20 28.86
C MET A 488 -15.18 20.36 29.78
N ASP A 489 -15.05 21.60 29.30
CA ASP A 489 -15.22 22.81 30.11
C ASP A 489 -16.67 23.34 30.10
N THR A 490 -17.44 23.04 29.05
CA THR A 490 -18.87 23.36 28.90
C THR A 490 -19.77 22.14 29.11
N GLY A 491 -19.28 20.94 28.80
CA GLY A 491 -20.09 19.72 28.67
C GLY A 491 -20.79 19.57 27.32
N GLU A 492 -20.46 20.42 26.33
CA GLU A 492 -21.06 20.40 25.00
C GLU A 492 -20.61 19.19 24.17
N LEU A 493 -21.54 18.60 23.42
CA LEU A 493 -21.32 17.41 22.59
C LEU A 493 -21.16 17.84 21.12
N LEU A 494 -19.92 18.02 20.69
CA LEU A 494 -19.55 18.55 19.37
C LEU A 494 -19.80 17.52 18.25
N VAL A 495 -19.53 16.24 18.52
CA VAL A 495 -19.80 15.11 17.61
C VAL A 495 -20.40 13.95 18.39
N ALA A 496 -21.37 13.26 17.79
CA ALA A 496 -22.04 12.09 18.35
C ALA A 496 -22.50 11.13 17.23
N GLU A 497 -21.55 10.73 16.39
CA GLU A 497 -21.79 9.99 15.16
C GLU A 497 -21.81 8.46 15.42
N SER A 498 -22.57 7.72 14.61
CA SER A 498 -22.50 6.26 14.54
C SER A 498 -22.63 5.76 13.10
N LYS A 499 -21.54 5.22 12.55
CA LYS A 499 -21.49 4.66 11.20
C LYS A 499 -21.73 3.15 11.25
N THR A 500 -22.65 2.64 10.44
CA THR A 500 -22.80 1.19 10.23
C THR A 500 -21.72 0.70 9.28
N ILE A 501 -21.09 -0.43 9.61
CA ILE A 501 -19.91 -0.97 8.93
C ILE A 501 -19.99 -2.50 8.78
N THR A 502 -19.25 -3.06 7.84
CA THR A 502 -19.08 -4.52 7.71
C THR A 502 -18.00 -5.01 8.68
N LEU A 503 -18.35 -5.89 9.62
CA LEU A 503 -17.37 -6.69 10.37
C LEU A 503 -17.31 -8.08 9.71
N HIS A 504 -16.23 -8.35 8.99
CA HIS A 504 -16.02 -9.61 8.26
C HIS A 504 -15.75 -10.79 9.20
N SER A 505 -15.70 -12.01 8.68
CA SER A 505 -15.21 -13.15 9.44
C SER A 505 -13.71 -13.03 9.69
N ILE A 506 -13.22 -13.59 10.81
CA ILE A 506 -11.78 -13.80 11.04
C ILE A 506 -11.12 -14.66 9.96
N TYR A 507 -11.92 -15.39 9.18
CA TYR A 507 -11.47 -16.24 8.07
C TYR A 507 -11.61 -15.58 6.70
N ASP A 508 -12.24 -14.40 6.57
CA ASP A 508 -12.42 -13.77 5.27
C ASP A 508 -11.11 -13.08 4.87
N PHE A 509 -10.60 -13.43 3.70
CA PHE A 509 -9.28 -13.05 3.17
C PHE A 509 -9.44 -12.63 1.70
N THR A 510 -8.80 -11.53 1.31
CA THR A 510 -8.68 -11.15 -0.10
C THR A 510 -7.23 -10.84 -0.44
N MET A 511 -6.81 -11.31 -1.62
CA MET A 511 -5.54 -10.96 -2.24
C MET A 511 -5.62 -9.57 -2.88
N LEU A 512 -6.80 -9.13 -3.33
CA LEU A 512 -7.02 -7.80 -3.91
C LEU A 512 -7.23 -6.77 -2.81
N ASN A 513 -6.54 -5.64 -2.90
CA ASN A 513 -6.86 -4.44 -2.15
C ASN A 513 -7.50 -3.39 -3.08
N SER A 514 -8.83 -3.22 -2.98
CA SER A 514 -9.60 -2.30 -3.83
C SER A 514 -9.28 -0.82 -3.61
N GLU A 515 -8.77 -0.44 -2.44
CA GLU A 515 -8.41 0.94 -2.07
C GLU A 515 -7.17 1.45 -2.82
N PHE A 516 -6.34 0.53 -3.31
CA PHE A 516 -5.16 0.81 -4.13
C PHE A 516 -5.26 0.23 -5.56
N GLY A 517 -6.17 -0.71 -5.81
CA GLY A 517 -6.26 -1.45 -7.07
C GLY A 517 -5.14 -2.46 -7.29
N VAL A 518 -4.39 -2.83 -6.24
CA VAL A 518 -3.23 -3.72 -6.30
C VAL A 518 -3.50 -5.05 -5.59
N ILE A 519 -2.70 -6.06 -5.92
CA ILE A 519 -2.71 -7.35 -5.24
C ILE A 519 -1.68 -7.32 -4.10
N GLU A 520 -2.12 -7.62 -2.88
CA GLU A 520 -1.34 -7.58 -1.64
C GLU A 520 -1.15 -8.99 -1.05
N PRO A 521 -0.32 -9.86 -1.66
CA PRO A 521 -0.19 -11.26 -1.26
C PRO A 521 0.28 -11.39 0.20
N TYR A 522 1.11 -10.46 0.67
CA TYR A 522 1.63 -10.40 2.04
C TYR A 522 0.57 -10.27 3.14
N ASN A 523 -0.68 -9.90 2.83
CA ASN A 523 -1.76 -9.92 3.84
C ASN A 523 -2.02 -11.35 4.38
N LEU A 524 -1.64 -12.38 3.61
CA LEU A 524 -1.67 -13.78 4.06
C LEU A 524 -0.79 -14.04 5.30
N LEU A 525 0.24 -13.23 5.54
CA LEU A 525 1.10 -13.33 6.71
C LEU A 525 0.34 -13.14 8.03
N ALA A 526 -0.85 -12.51 8.02
CA ALA A 526 -1.70 -12.43 9.20
C ALA A 526 -2.35 -13.78 9.57
N TRP A 527 -2.35 -14.78 8.68
CA TRP A 527 -2.85 -16.12 8.97
C TRP A 527 -1.77 -17.07 9.54
N LEU A 528 -0.49 -16.68 9.51
CA LEU A 528 0.58 -17.44 10.16
C LEU A 528 0.42 -17.41 11.68
N ARG A 529 0.60 -18.56 12.34
CA ARG A 529 0.45 -18.73 13.80
C ARG A 529 1.51 -19.68 14.40
N PRO A 530 2.82 -19.36 14.29
CA PRO A 530 3.89 -20.22 14.79
C PRO A 530 3.91 -20.37 16.33
N ASP A 531 3.20 -19.51 17.06
CA ASP A 531 3.13 -19.46 18.53
C ASP A 531 1.81 -19.98 19.12
N ALA A 532 0.81 -20.35 18.29
CA ALA A 532 -0.46 -20.89 18.76
C ALA A 532 -0.31 -22.23 19.48
N GLU A 533 -1.13 -22.48 20.53
CA GLU A 533 -1.02 -23.68 21.36
C GLU A 533 -1.19 -24.98 20.55
N GLU A 534 -2.07 -24.99 19.55
CA GLU A 534 -2.27 -26.10 18.62
C GLU A 534 -1.04 -26.39 17.75
N VAL A 535 -0.36 -25.35 17.25
CA VAL A 535 0.85 -25.51 16.43
C VAL A 535 2.03 -25.98 17.32
N LEU A 536 2.17 -25.41 18.52
CA LEU A 536 3.14 -25.86 19.52
C LEU A 536 2.86 -27.27 20.05
N ALA A 537 1.60 -27.75 19.99
CA ALA A 537 1.25 -29.14 20.24
C ALA A 537 1.61 -30.04 19.04
N LEU A 538 1.30 -29.62 17.81
CA LEU A 538 1.65 -30.35 16.58
C LEU A 538 3.16 -30.63 16.49
N ARG A 539 4.03 -29.70 16.91
CA ARG A 539 5.49 -29.94 17.04
C ARG A 539 5.84 -31.16 17.87
N ARG A 540 5.07 -31.46 18.93
CA ARG A 540 5.34 -32.59 19.85
C ARG A 540 4.92 -33.91 19.21
N GLU A 541 3.80 -33.91 18.51
CA GLU A 541 3.36 -35.05 17.70
C GLU A 541 4.36 -35.33 16.56
N ALA A 542 4.94 -34.28 15.94
CA ALA A 542 6.02 -34.42 14.95
C ALA A 542 7.31 -35.00 15.54
N ILE A 543 7.71 -34.63 16.76
CA ILE A 543 8.84 -35.27 17.46
C ILE A 543 8.55 -36.76 17.70
N TYR A 544 7.34 -37.11 18.14
CA TYR A 544 6.94 -38.50 18.37
C TYR A 544 6.89 -39.32 17.07
N TRP A 545 6.34 -38.73 16.01
CA TRP A 545 6.31 -39.33 14.67
C TRP A 545 7.73 -39.58 14.16
N LEU A 546 8.65 -38.62 14.34
CA LEU A 546 10.03 -38.74 13.87
C LEU A 546 10.81 -39.81 14.65
N GLU A 547 10.73 -39.84 15.99
CA GLU A 547 11.36 -40.89 16.79
C GLU A 547 10.80 -42.28 16.46
N THR A 548 9.51 -42.37 16.09
CA THR A 548 8.86 -43.62 15.70
C THR A 548 9.32 -44.13 14.33
N ASN A 549 9.55 -43.24 13.36
CA ASN A 549 9.86 -43.62 11.97
C ASN A 549 11.36 -43.61 11.63
N ALA A 550 12.13 -42.66 12.14
CA ALA A 550 13.58 -42.56 11.95
C ALA A 550 14.38 -43.25 13.08
N GLY A 551 13.77 -43.43 14.26
CA GLY A 551 14.32 -44.19 15.37
C GLY A 551 15.07 -43.37 16.42
N ALA A 552 15.73 -44.09 17.34
CA ALA A 552 16.39 -43.51 18.50
C ALA A 552 17.51 -42.52 18.12
N GLY A 553 17.40 -41.29 18.60
CA GLY A 553 18.28 -40.17 18.27
C GLY A 553 17.56 -39.04 17.53
N TYR A 554 16.50 -39.32 16.78
CA TYR A 554 15.69 -38.33 16.09
C TYR A 554 14.51 -37.82 16.97
N SER A 555 14.83 -37.41 18.20
CA SER A 555 13.85 -37.06 19.26
C SER A 555 13.69 -35.55 19.47
N SER A 556 13.80 -34.77 18.40
CA SER A 556 13.70 -33.30 18.42
C SER A 556 13.34 -32.73 17.04
N LEU A 557 12.86 -31.48 17.03
CA LEU A 557 12.85 -30.61 15.84
C LEU A 557 13.87 -29.49 16.09
N PRO A 558 15.14 -29.66 15.70
CA PRO A 558 16.24 -28.75 16.06
C PRO A 558 16.32 -27.47 15.21
N GLY A 559 15.49 -27.31 14.17
CA GLY A 559 15.68 -26.27 13.16
C GLY A 559 16.98 -26.50 12.38
N TYR A 560 17.71 -25.43 12.07
CA TYR A 560 19.03 -25.50 11.43
C TYR A 560 20.17 -25.80 12.44
N GLN A 561 20.00 -26.84 13.26
CA GLN A 561 21.04 -27.34 14.17
C GLN A 561 21.26 -28.84 13.96
N LEU A 562 22.50 -29.24 13.69
CA LEU A 562 22.90 -30.64 13.53
C LEU A 562 22.85 -31.39 14.87
N ALA A 563 21.65 -31.85 15.23
CA ALA A 563 21.35 -32.54 16.49
C ALA A 563 21.00 -34.04 16.31
N TYR A 564 20.93 -34.52 15.07
CA TYR A 564 20.63 -35.91 14.71
C TYR A 564 21.91 -36.78 14.66
N PRO A 565 21.78 -38.13 14.63
CA PRO A 565 22.92 -39.04 14.66
C PRO A 565 23.98 -38.81 13.57
N ASP A 566 25.24 -39.09 13.92
CA ASP A 566 26.45 -38.94 13.09
C ASP A 566 26.24 -39.41 11.63
N GLY A 567 26.37 -38.48 10.69
CA GLY A 567 26.23 -38.73 9.24
C GLY A 567 24.93 -38.21 8.63
N THR A 568 24.00 -37.69 9.42
CA THR A 568 22.92 -36.83 8.90
C THR A 568 23.50 -35.48 8.50
N ASP A 569 23.29 -35.04 7.26
CA ASP A 569 23.79 -33.76 6.75
C ASP A 569 22.76 -32.62 6.92
N GLU A 570 23.14 -31.42 6.49
CA GLU A 570 22.38 -30.17 6.64
C GLU A 570 21.01 -30.26 5.91
N PRO A 571 20.92 -30.55 4.58
CA PRO A 571 19.63 -30.69 3.90
C PRO A 571 18.78 -31.87 4.43
N SER A 572 19.40 -33.00 4.80
CA SER A 572 18.70 -34.14 5.40
C SER A 572 18.06 -33.77 6.74
N THR A 573 18.77 -32.99 7.57
CA THR A 573 18.28 -32.49 8.86
C THR A 573 17.04 -31.61 8.69
N THR A 574 17.01 -30.79 7.64
CA THR A 574 15.85 -29.96 7.30
C THR A 574 14.66 -30.78 6.79
N VAL A 575 14.84 -31.61 5.76
CA VAL A 575 13.71 -32.31 5.12
C VAL A 575 13.04 -33.33 6.05
N LEU A 576 13.81 -33.99 6.93
CA LEU A 576 13.25 -34.90 7.94
C LEU A 576 12.28 -34.19 8.89
N GLN A 577 12.50 -32.91 9.21
CA GLN A 577 11.59 -32.13 10.06
C GLN A 577 10.28 -31.80 9.33
N ALA A 578 10.35 -31.44 8.05
CA ALA A 578 9.16 -31.21 7.22
C ALA A 578 8.31 -32.50 7.04
N MET A 579 8.97 -33.64 6.76
CA MET A 579 8.33 -34.96 6.69
C MET A 579 7.63 -35.31 8.00
N ALA A 580 8.27 -35.04 9.15
CA ALA A 580 7.70 -35.30 10.47
C ALA A 580 6.49 -34.42 10.79
N ILE A 581 6.51 -33.15 10.36
CA ILE A 581 5.36 -32.25 10.48
C ILE A 581 4.19 -32.75 9.62
N GLN A 582 4.42 -33.12 8.34
CA GLN A 582 3.37 -33.63 7.46
C GLN A 582 2.78 -34.97 7.96
N GLY A 583 3.63 -35.85 8.49
CA GLY A 583 3.22 -37.08 9.16
C GLY A 583 2.35 -36.82 10.40
N ALA A 584 2.76 -35.89 11.27
CA ALA A 584 1.98 -35.52 12.44
C ALA A 584 0.63 -34.86 12.09
N ILE A 585 0.57 -33.98 11.08
CA ILE A 585 -0.68 -33.41 10.55
C ILE A 585 -1.63 -34.55 10.11
N SER A 586 -1.08 -35.61 9.52
CA SER A 586 -1.83 -36.80 9.09
C SER A 586 -2.34 -37.64 10.28
N ASP A 587 -1.54 -37.79 11.34
CA ASP A 587 -1.87 -38.59 12.54
C ASP A 587 -2.88 -37.90 13.47
N ILE A 588 -2.80 -36.57 13.66
CA ILE A 588 -3.85 -35.82 14.39
C ILE A 588 -5.20 -35.81 13.64
N GLY A 589 -5.19 -36.25 12.38
CA GLY A 589 -6.37 -36.57 11.58
C GLY A 589 -6.77 -35.53 10.54
N VAL A 590 -5.94 -34.49 10.29
CA VAL A 590 -6.25 -33.46 9.27
C VAL A 590 -6.24 -34.10 7.87
N ARG A 591 -7.26 -33.82 7.05
CA ARG A 591 -7.34 -34.30 5.66
C ARG A 591 -7.51 -33.15 4.69
N TYR A 592 -6.86 -33.28 3.54
CA TYR A 592 -7.00 -32.32 2.46
C TYR A 592 -8.42 -32.32 1.90
N ASN A 593 -8.97 -31.13 1.71
CA ASN A 593 -10.28 -30.89 1.14
C ASN A 593 -10.12 -30.25 -0.25
N MET A 594 -10.65 -30.91 -1.28
CA MET A 594 -10.75 -30.35 -2.64
C MET A 594 -11.89 -29.33 -2.72
N GLY A 595 -11.77 -28.24 -1.95
CA GLY A 595 -12.62 -27.06 -2.07
C GLY A 595 -12.18 -26.17 -3.24
N PRO A 596 -13.10 -25.41 -3.87
CA PRO A 596 -12.73 -24.43 -4.87
C PRO A 596 -11.98 -23.26 -4.23
N TYR A 597 -10.78 -22.97 -4.73
CA TYR A 597 -10.05 -21.73 -4.50
C TYR A 597 -10.43 -20.71 -5.59
N SER A 598 -10.51 -19.42 -5.27
CA SER A 598 -10.79 -18.32 -6.21
C SER A 598 -9.72 -17.24 -6.10
N PHE A 599 -9.06 -16.92 -7.22
CA PHE A 599 -7.91 -16.01 -7.25
C PHE A 599 -8.26 -14.51 -7.41
N GLY A 600 -9.54 -14.17 -7.56
CA GLY A 600 -10.01 -12.82 -7.93
C GLY A 600 -11.10 -12.23 -7.03
N GLY A 601 -11.19 -12.63 -5.76
CA GLY A 601 -12.18 -12.08 -4.84
C GLY A 601 -12.01 -12.56 -3.39
N SER A 602 -12.87 -12.07 -2.49
CA SER A 602 -12.86 -12.47 -1.07
C SER A 602 -13.17 -13.97 -0.91
N GLN A 603 -12.28 -14.65 -0.20
CA GLN A 603 -12.30 -16.10 0.03
C GLN A 603 -12.16 -16.39 1.53
N ARG A 604 -12.84 -17.44 1.98
CA ARG A 604 -12.66 -17.98 3.32
C ARG A 604 -11.37 -18.81 3.40
N VAL A 605 -10.47 -18.45 4.31
CA VAL A 605 -9.23 -19.15 4.66
C VAL A 605 -9.18 -19.37 6.17
N LEU A 606 -9.15 -20.64 6.60
CA LEU A 606 -8.97 -21.04 8.00
C LEU A 606 -7.55 -20.73 8.51
N THR A 607 -7.46 -20.40 9.79
CA THR A 607 -6.19 -20.27 10.51
C THR A 607 -5.63 -21.66 10.90
N PRO A 608 -4.31 -21.81 11.11
CA PRO A 608 -3.68 -23.09 11.46
C PRO A 608 -4.33 -23.84 12.62
N ASP A 609 -4.75 -23.13 13.67
CA ASP A 609 -5.51 -23.69 14.80
C ASP A 609 -6.88 -24.22 14.35
N ALA A 610 -7.61 -23.49 13.51
CA ALA A 610 -8.91 -23.90 13.00
C ALA A 610 -8.81 -25.10 12.03
N VAL A 611 -7.72 -25.24 11.28
CA VAL A 611 -7.41 -26.44 10.47
C VAL A 611 -7.18 -27.66 11.37
N ILE A 612 -6.38 -27.52 12.44
CA ILE A 612 -6.14 -28.57 13.43
C ILE A 612 -7.44 -28.99 14.14
N GLN A 613 -8.24 -28.02 14.60
CA GLN A 613 -9.50 -28.27 15.32
C GLN A 613 -10.57 -28.91 14.43
N SER A 614 -10.73 -28.43 13.17
CA SER A 614 -11.72 -28.96 12.22
C SER A 614 -11.28 -30.27 11.55
N ARG A 615 -9.97 -30.57 11.56
CA ARG A 615 -9.32 -31.69 10.87
C ARG A 615 -9.51 -31.68 9.35
N SER A 616 -9.64 -30.48 8.78
CA SER A 616 -9.79 -30.30 7.33
C SER A 616 -9.14 -29.00 6.88
N GLY A 617 -8.54 -28.99 5.70
CA GLY A 617 -8.05 -27.76 5.07
C GLY A 617 -7.90 -27.86 3.56
N ILE A 618 -8.03 -26.74 2.86
CA ILE A 618 -7.67 -26.58 1.43
C ILE A 618 -6.17 -26.22 1.29
N CYS A 619 -5.67 -26.07 0.06
CA CYS A 619 -4.23 -25.96 -0.23
C CYS A 619 -3.52 -24.80 0.51
N ILE A 620 -4.12 -23.60 0.52
CA ILE A 620 -3.57 -22.45 1.24
C ILE A 620 -3.60 -22.64 2.77
N GLU A 621 -4.57 -23.40 3.27
CA GLU A 621 -4.73 -23.67 4.71
C GLU A 621 -3.73 -24.73 5.19
N THR A 622 -3.43 -25.74 4.36
CA THR A 622 -2.36 -26.71 4.62
C THR A 622 -0.97 -26.07 4.46
N ALA A 623 -0.81 -25.14 3.51
CA ALA A 623 0.43 -24.36 3.35
C ALA A 623 0.68 -23.46 4.57
N LEU A 624 -0.33 -22.69 5.02
CA LEU A 624 -0.27 -21.87 6.24
C LEU A 624 0.07 -22.70 7.49
N LEU A 625 -0.53 -23.88 7.63
CA LEU A 625 -0.26 -24.79 8.76
C LEU A 625 1.18 -25.32 8.73
N MET A 626 1.66 -25.77 7.57
CA MET A 626 3.05 -26.21 7.39
C MET A 626 4.04 -25.07 7.66
N ALA A 627 3.86 -23.90 7.04
CA ALA A 627 4.73 -22.73 7.23
C ALA A 627 4.77 -22.28 8.69
N SER A 628 3.63 -22.23 9.39
CA SER A 628 3.57 -21.91 10.82
C SER A 628 4.33 -22.93 11.67
N ALA A 629 4.22 -24.22 11.35
CA ALA A 629 4.96 -25.27 12.06
C ALA A 629 6.48 -25.20 11.79
N LEU A 630 6.91 -24.87 10.57
CA LEU A 630 8.32 -24.67 10.21
C LEU A 630 8.92 -23.43 10.91
N GLN A 631 8.26 -22.28 10.85
CA GLN A 631 8.69 -21.07 11.57
C GLN A 631 8.73 -21.28 13.08
N SER A 632 7.77 -22.03 13.65
CA SER A 632 7.80 -22.37 15.08
C SER A 632 9.06 -23.14 15.47
N ALA A 633 9.64 -23.90 14.53
CA ALA A 633 10.89 -24.63 14.66
C ALA A 633 12.14 -23.84 14.21
N GLN A 634 12.00 -22.53 13.97
CA GLN A 634 13.07 -21.64 13.51
C GLN A 634 13.69 -22.08 12.16
N MET A 635 12.85 -22.56 11.25
CA MET A 635 13.21 -22.81 9.85
C MET A 635 12.56 -21.75 8.94
N HIS A 636 13.31 -21.30 7.94
CA HIS A 636 12.91 -20.27 6.98
C HIS A 636 12.03 -20.90 5.89
N ALA A 637 10.82 -20.36 5.76
CA ALA A 637 9.79 -20.87 4.87
C ALA A 637 9.12 -19.75 4.08
N MET A 638 8.77 -20.03 2.83
CA MET A 638 7.99 -19.13 1.97
C MET A 638 6.71 -19.82 1.52
N ILE A 639 5.58 -19.13 1.48
CA ILE A 639 4.36 -19.64 0.85
C ILE A 639 4.46 -19.37 -0.65
N ILE A 640 4.33 -20.43 -1.45
CA ILE A 640 4.30 -20.35 -2.92
C ILE A 640 2.85 -20.47 -3.36
N ILE A 641 2.39 -19.49 -4.12
CA ILE A 641 1.04 -19.40 -4.65
C ILE A 641 1.13 -19.50 -6.17
N THR A 642 0.32 -20.35 -6.79
CA THR A 642 0.23 -20.46 -8.25
C THR A 642 -1.24 -20.55 -8.69
N PRO A 643 -1.59 -20.31 -9.97
CA PRO A 643 -2.97 -20.37 -10.42
C PRO A 643 -3.69 -21.70 -10.08
N GLY A 644 -4.57 -21.63 -9.09
CA GLY A 644 -5.35 -22.75 -8.56
C GLY A 644 -4.71 -23.54 -7.40
N HIS A 645 -3.51 -23.19 -6.92
CA HIS A 645 -2.80 -23.98 -5.89
C HIS A 645 -1.96 -23.15 -4.91
N ALA A 646 -1.59 -23.76 -3.78
CA ALA A 646 -0.69 -23.17 -2.79
C ALA A 646 0.15 -24.24 -2.09
N GLN A 647 1.44 -23.94 -1.90
CA GLN A 647 2.50 -24.83 -1.42
C GLN A 647 3.45 -24.05 -0.49
N VAL A 648 4.48 -24.73 0.03
CA VAL A 648 5.54 -24.08 0.84
C VAL A 648 6.90 -24.38 0.22
N ALA A 649 7.76 -23.38 0.08
CA ALA A 649 9.19 -23.57 -0.10
C ALA A 649 9.88 -23.54 1.27
N LEU A 650 10.79 -24.47 1.52
CA LEU A 650 11.58 -24.58 2.75
C LEU A 650 13.07 -24.50 2.38
N GLU A 651 13.79 -23.52 2.93
CA GLU A 651 15.21 -23.35 2.65
C GLU A 651 16.00 -24.57 3.19
N THR A 652 16.84 -25.20 2.35
CA THR A 652 17.48 -26.49 2.67
C THR A 652 18.42 -26.39 3.88
N TRP A 653 19.04 -25.23 4.08
CA TRP A 653 19.78 -24.85 5.29
C TRP A 653 19.84 -23.33 5.43
N GLU A 654 20.17 -22.83 6.63
CA GLU A 654 20.21 -21.40 6.97
C GLU A 654 21.15 -20.61 6.03
N ASN A 655 20.60 -19.65 5.26
CA ASN A 655 21.34 -18.84 4.28
C ASN A 655 22.03 -19.67 3.17
N SER A 656 21.44 -20.80 2.78
CA SER A 656 21.88 -21.62 1.64
C SER A 656 21.39 -21.09 0.29
N GLY A 657 20.32 -20.29 0.25
CA GLY A 657 19.72 -19.78 -0.99
C GLY A 657 19.09 -20.84 -1.89
N THR A 658 18.83 -22.04 -1.36
CA THR A 658 18.26 -23.18 -2.10
C THR A 658 17.13 -23.82 -1.31
N TYR A 659 16.11 -24.37 -1.99
CA TYR A 659 14.83 -24.70 -1.33
C TYR A 659 14.24 -26.03 -1.81
N TYR A 660 13.53 -26.70 -0.90
CA TYR A 660 12.58 -27.78 -1.20
C TYR A 660 11.18 -27.21 -1.43
N LEU A 661 10.53 -27.56 -2.55
CA LEU A 661 9.10 -27.38 -2.73
C LEU A 661 8.35 -28.49 -2.00
N LEU A 662 7.47 -28.10 -1.06
CA LEU A 662 6.68 -28.99 -0.21
C LEU A 662 5.22 -29.08 -0.68
N GLU A 663 4.79 -30.28 -1.09
CA GLU A 663 3.40 -30.53 -1.47
C GLU A 663 2.52 -30.83 -0.25
N THR A 664 2.06 -29.75 0.40
CA THR A 664 1.32 -29.82 1.66
C THR A 664 -0.05 -30.50 1.56
N THR A 665 -0.61 -30.68 0.36
CA THR A 665 -1.92 -31.32 0.16
C THR A 665 -1.88 -32.85 0.22
N MET A 666 -0.69 -33.47 0.31
CA MET A 666 -0.54 -34.91 0.54
C MET A 666 -0.96 -35.29 1.97
N LEU A 667 -2.27 -35.42 2.21
CA LEU A 667 -2.85 -35.79 3.50
C LEU A 667 -3.92 -36.89 3.33
N PRO A 668 -3.70 -38.11 3.85
CA PRO A 668 -2.59 -38.53 4.71
C PRO A 668 -1.26 -38.72 3.97
N TYR A 669 -0.17 -38.54 4.70
CA TYR A 669 1.21 -38.85 4.32
C TYR A 669 1.77 -39.90 5.26
N ASN A 670 2.37 -40.96 4.72
CA ASN A 670 2.87 -42.12 5.47
C ASN A 670 4.40 -42.31 5.33
N ALA A 671 5.10 -41.34 4.71
CA ALA A 671 6.54 -41.36 4.43
C ALA A 671 7.07 -42.63 3.74
N THR A 672 6.26 -43.23 2.86
CA THR A 672 6.75 -44.27 1.94
C THR A 672 7.74 -43.67 0.93
N GLU A 673 8.56 -44.52 0.29
CA GLU A 673 9.47 -44.09 -0.79
C GLU A 673 8.71 -43.42 -1.95
N GLU A 674 7.50 -43.90 -2.25
CA GLU A 674 6.62 -43.35 -3.30
C GLU A 674 6.01 -41.98 -2.91
N GLU A 675 5.78 -41.71 -1.63
CA GLU A 675 5.25 -40.41 -1.14
C GLU A 675 6.36 -39.37 -0.90
N THR A 676 7.58 -39.78 -0.57
CA THR A 676 8.62 -38.86 -0.06
C THR A 676 9.17 -37.93 -1.15
N MET A 677 9.46 -38.45 -2.35
CA MET A 677 9.98 -37.65 -3.46
C MET A 677 8.95 -36.68 -4.07
N PRO A 678 7.64 -37.02 -4.17
CA PRO A 678 6.60 -36.04 -4.50
C PRO A 678 6.36 -35.00 -3.40
N PHE A 679 6.46 -35.38 -2.12
CA PHE A 679 6.23 -34.46 -1.00
C PHE A 679 7.29 -33.35 -0.94
N ALA A 680 8.59 -33.70 -0.99
CA ALA A 680 9.68 -32.73 -0.85
C ALA A 680 10.59 -32.76 -2.08
N ARG A 681 10.34 -31.86 -3.03
CA ARG A 681 11.09 -31.76 -4.29
C ARG A 681 12.17 -30.69 -4.18
N PHE A 682 13.43 -31.07 -4.31
CA PHE A 682 14.49 -30.09 -4.57
C PHE A 682 14.34 -29.57 -6.01
N LEU A 683 14.53 -28.26 -6.19
CA LEU A 683 14.61 -27.60 -7.50
C LEU A 683 15.87 -26.72 -7.55
N THR A 684 16.56 -26.70 -8.68
CA THR A 684 17.63 -25.74 -8.97
C THR A 684 17.08 -24.32 -9.19
N ALA A 685 17.94 -23.31 -9.17
CA ALA A 685 17.53 -21.91 -9.39
C ALA A 685 16.83 -21.71 -10.75
N ASP A 686 17.28 -22.39 -11.81
CA ASP A 686 16.64 -22.33 -13.13
C ASP A 686 15.30 -23.08 -13.17
N GLU A 687 15.16 -24.20 -12.46
CA GLU A 687 13.87 -24.88 -12.29
C GLU A 687 12.88 -24.05 -11.44
N TRP A 688 13.37 -23.28 -10.46
CA TRP A 688 12.55 -22.30 -9.73
C TRP A 688 12.12 -21.15 -10.65
N ARG A 689 13.01 -20.60 -11.48
CA ARG A 689 12.68 -19.56 -12.47
C ARG A 689 11.62 -20.06 -13.46
N GLU A 690 11.77 -21.28 -13.99
CA GLU A 690 10.76 -21.90 -14.85
C GLU A 690 9.43 -22.09 -14.10
N TYR A 691 9.45 -22.59 -12.87
CA TYR A 691 8.25 -22.83 -12.06
C TYR A 691 7.50 -21.55 -11.69
N LEU A 692 8.22 -20.44 -11.49
CA LEU A 692 7.67 -19.15 -11.06
C LEU A 692 7.34 -18.21 -12.23
N SER A 693 7.68 -18.56 -13.47
CA SER A 693 7.50 -17.73 -14.68
C SER A 693 6.05 -17.47 -15.12
N GLY A 694 5.06 -18.05 -14.44
CA GLY A 694 3.65 -17.92 -14.80
C GLY A 694 2.96 -16.67 -14.21
N ASP A 695 2.00 -16.11 -14.95
CA ASP A 695 1.12 -15.07 -14.43
C ASP A 695 0.31 -15.55 -13.21
N GLY A 696 0.06 -14.65 -12.25
CA GLY A 696 -0.68 -14.96 -11.02
C GLY A 696 0.09 -15.80 -10.00
N VAL A 697 1.40 -15.97 -10.16
CA VAL A 697 2.28 -16.61 -9.17
C VAL A 697 2.75 -15.61 -8.12
N TYR A 698 2.75 -16.00 -6.85
CA TYR A 698 3.31 -15.20 -5.75
C TYR A 698 4.26 -15.99 -4.85
N VAL A 699 5.33 -15.32 -4.42
CA VAL A 699 6.29 -15.82 -3.43
C VAL A 699 6.22 -14.94 -2.19
N ILE A 700 5.77 -15.52 -1.08
CA ILE A 700 5.56 -14.82 0.18
C ILE A 700 6.54 -15.37 1.21
N ASP A 701 7.67 -14.70 1.39
CA ASP A 701 8.56 -14.95 2.54
C ASP A 701 7.80 -14.71 3.86
N CYS A 702 7.80 -15.74 4.72
CA CYS A 702 7.05 -15.72 5.98
C CYS A 702 7.71 -14.85 7.06
N ASP A 703 9.03 -14.59 6.97
CA ASP A 703 9.77 -13.85 7.99
C ASP A 703 9.56 -12.33 7.85
N LEU A 704 9.15 -11.86 6.65
CA LEU A 704 8.70 -10.49 6.39
C LEU A 704 7.55 -10.02 7.30
N ALA A 705 6.79 -10.94 7.91
CA ALA A 705 5.65 -10.64 8.77
C ALA A 705 6.02 -9.63 9.88
N GLN A 706 7.18 -9.82 10.53
CA GLN A 706 7.64 -8.94 11.59
C GLN A 706 7.98 -7.54 11.06
N THR A 707 8.81 -7.45 10.01
CA THR A 707 9.27 -6.15 9.49
C THR A 707 8.12 -5.34 8.90
N LEU A 708 7.25 -5.97 8.09
CA LEU A 708 6.05 -5.34 7.55
C LEU A 708 4.95 -5.07 8.60
N GLY A 709 5.03 -5.70 9.78
CA GLY A 709 4.06 -5.51 10.87
C GLY A 709 2.74 -6.23 10.67
N ILE A 710 2.74 -7.23 9.79
CA ILE A 710 1.56 -8.02 9.47
C ILE A 710 1.42 -9.13 10.52
N ARG A 711 0.26 -9.22 11.16
CA ARG A 711 0.01 -10.15 12.27
C ARG A 711 -1.49 -10.41 12.45
N GLY A 712 -1.82 -11.66 12.76
CA GLY A 712 -3.19 -12.11 13.02
C GLY A 712 -3.78 -11.62 14.34
N LEU A 713 -5.09 -11.86 14.50
CA LEU A 713 -5.82 -11.65 15.75
C LEU A 713 -5.75 -12.91 16.62
N ALA A 714 -4.89 -12.86 17.64
CA ALA A 714 -4.77 -13.87 18.69
C ALA A 714 -5.94 -13.83 19.69
#